data_AF-A0A3R0G195-F1
#
_entry.id   AF-A0A3R0G195-F1
#
_cell.length_a   1.000
_cell.length_b   1.000
_cell.length_c   1.000
_cell.angle_alpha   90.00
_cell.angle_beta   90.00
_cell.angle_gamma   90.00
#
_symmetry.space_group_name_H-M   'P 1'
#
loop_
_entity.id
_entity.type
_entity.pdbx_description
1 polymer ?
#
loop_
_entity_poly.entity_id
_entity_poly.type
_entity_poly.pdbx_seq_one_letter_code
_entity_poly.pdbx_strand_id
1 'polypeptide(L)'
;MKTTAAAIKMPPVMTAGSGRGESGSNGWYSIRAAANNAAEICIYDEIGGWGISARRFAEELSALGQINRINLHIHSPGGAVLDGIAIYNLLKAHPAQKTVYIDGMACSMASAIAMVGDPVIMPENAMMMIHKPRGVAGGEADDIREYADLLDKIESVIIPMYAEKTGKTAEEIAAMLEKETWMSGAECVSEGFADKLIQPVKAMACIHSKRIEEFEHMPQSIKGMIIAPQGNAGAQPQPQAKAPESQIQPQAQSPVTVDENAIRARLQEEQRNRITGIQNVFSLSGDRYASLMAECIADVDCSLEMAKDRLLAEMAKGITPTNQLNGPQNRAEFHAGMYTGNGNITGDAVRAAVMARAGYEEAQKDNPYNCMTLRELARISLVARGTGVSSMNPMQMIGMAFTHSTSDFGNILLDVANKSILQGWQEAPETFDAWTKKGQLSDFRIAHRVGMGGFSSLRQVREGAEYKYVTTGDKQATIALATYGELFSITRQAIINDDMNMLTDVPMKLGRAAKATIADLVYDVLISNQKLSSDNVALFDKTKHANVLEKAVMDVASLDKARQLMRMQKEGERHLNIRPAFVLVPTAMESVSNQVIKSVSVKGADINAGIINPVKDFATVIAEPRLDDDSQTTFYLTAAKGSDTIEVAYLNGVDMPYIDQQEGFTVDGVTTKVRIDAGVAPVDYRGLVKCSV
;
A
#
# COMPACT_ATOMS: atom_id res chain seq x y z
N MET A 1 15.47 53.12 -25.60
CA MET A 1 16.39 52.42 -26.52
C MET A 1 17.41 51.63 -25.71
N LYS A 2 17.54 50.33 -26.04
CA LYS A 2 18.64 49.38 -25.75
C LYS A 2 18.79 48.83 -24.32
N THR A 3 18.17 47.66 -24.17
CA THR A 3 18.57 46.45 -23.43
C THR A 3 20.06 46.13 -23.44
N THR A 4 20.59 45.66 -22.30
CA THR A 4 21.65 44.65 -22.22
C THR A 4 21.55 43.88 -20.90
N ALA A 5 21.11 42.63 -20.97
CA ALA A 5 21.35 41.61 -19.97
C ALA A 5 22.62 40.83 -20.38
N ALA A 6 23.60 40.72 -19.49
CA ALA A 6 24.82 39.95 -19.68
C ALA A 6 24.83 38.76 -18.71
N ALA A 7 25.05 37.58 -19.27
CA ALA A 7 25.05 36.27 -18.63
C ALA A 7 26.25 36.07 -17.68
N ILE A 8 26.02 35.33 -16.58
CA ILE A 8 27.08 34.79 -15.71
C ILE A 8 27.10 33.26 -15.87
N LYS A 9 28.29 32.75 -16.21
CA LYS A 9 28.69 31.37 -16.47
C LYS A 9 28.56 30.45 -15.25
N MET A 10 28.12 29.20 -15.47
CA MET A 10 28.44 28.05 -14.60
C MET A 10 29.64 27.26 -15.16
N PRO A 11 30.50 26.65 -14.30
CA PRO A 11 31.68 25.87 -14.73
C PRO A 11 31.32 24.42 -15.14
N PRO A 12 32.22 23.69 -15.82
CA PRO A 12 31.90 22.54 -16.66
C PRO A 12 31.84 21.21 -15.89
N VAL A 13 30.90 20.35 -16.28
CA VAL A 13 30.87 18.94 -15.88
C VAL A 13 31.83 18.16 -16.79
N MET A 14 32.79 17.47 -16.16
CA MET A 14 33.77 16.60 -16.81
C MET A 14 33.10 15.37 -17.41
N THR A 15 33.34 15.14 -18.70
CA THR A 15 33.06 13.90 -19.42
C THR A 15 34.22 12.92 -19.30
N ALA A 16 33.96 11.66 -18.93
CA ALA A 16 34.72 10.51 -19.39
C ALA A 16 33.95 9.20 -19.13
N GLY A 17 33.80 8.36 -20.15
CA GLY A 17 33.50 6.93 -19.99
C GLY A 17 32.41 6.38 -20.91
N SER A 18 32.70 6.26 -22.21
CA SER A 18 31.94 5.39 -23.12
C SER A 18 32.20 3.92 -22.77
N GLY A 19 31.13 3.15 -22.53
CA GLY A 19 31.24 1.71 -22.32
C GLY A 19 29.90 1.01 -22.15
N ARG A 20 29.40 0.44 -23.26
CA ARG A 20 28.46 -0.70 -23.39
C ARG A 20 27.06 -0.57 -22.76
N GLY A 21 26.04 -0.80 -23.60
CA GLY A 21 24.64 -0.63 -23.25
C GLY A 21 24.07 -1.68 -22.30
N GLU A 22 23.07 -1.25 -21.56
CA GLU A 22 21.97 -2.06 -21.03
C GLU A 22 20.72 -1.18 -21.01
N SER A 23 19.82 -1.44 -21.96
CA SER A 23 18.43 -1.00 -21.93
C SER A 23 17.66 -1.91 -20.99
N GLY A 24 17.20 -1.38 -19.85
CA GLY A 24 16.40 -2.14 -18.88
C GLY A 24 15.46 -1.21 -18.10
N SER A 25 14.46 -0.64 -18.76
CA SER A 25 13.36 0.01 -18.06
C SER A 25 12.38 -1.06 -17.58
N ASN A 26 12.44 -1.44 -16.29
CA ASN A 26 11.42 -2.27 -15.65
C ASN A 26 10.10 -1.48 -15.52
N GLY A 27 9.28 -1.48 -16.56
CA GLY A 27 7.97 -0.84 -16.58
C GLY A 27 7.05 -1.45 -17.64
N TRP A 28 5.73 -1.39 -17.42
CA TRP A 28 4.73 -1.99 -18.31
C TRP A 28 4.55 -1.25 -19.64
N TYR A 29 5.14 -0.06 -19.77
CA TYR A 29 5.24 0.65 -21.03
C TYR A 29 6.63 1.27 -21.23
N SER A 30 6.95 1.63 -22.48
CA SER A 30 8.10 2.47 -22.80
C SER A 30 7.74 3.50 -23.86
N ILE A 31 8.31 4.70 -23.77
CA ILE A 31 8.16 5.79 -24.74
C ILE A 31 9.55 6.18 -25.23
N ARG A 32 9.75 6.22 -26.55
CA ARG A 32 11.02 6.61 -27.17
C ARG A 32 10.77 7.54 -28.34
N ALA A 33 11.60 8.58 -28.47
CA ALA A 33 11.66 9.36 -29.68
C ALA A 33 12.24 8.50 -30.82
N ALA A 34 11.59 8.52 -31.98
CA ALA A 34 12.03 7.86 -33.19
C ALA A 34 12.47 8.88 -34.24
N ALA A 35 13.11 8.41 -35.32
CA ALA A 35 13.49 9.27 -36.42
C ALA A 35 12.25 9.92 -37.08
N ASN A 36 12.46 11.06 -37.77
CA ASN A 36 11.42 11.78 -38.53
C ASN A 36 10.26 12.36 -37.71
N ASN A 37 10.54 12.93 -36.52
CA ASN A 37 9.54 13.52 -35.61
C ASN A 37 8.43 12.53 -35.20
N ALA A 38 8.76 11.24 -35.15
CA ALA A 38 7.87 10.20 -34.67
C ALA A 38 8.24 9.80 -33.23
N ALA A 39 7.30 9.19 -32.53
CA ALA A 39 7.54 8.48 -31.29
C ALA A 39 7.10 7.03 -31.40
N GLU A 40 7.80 6.16 -30.69
CA GLU A 40 7.46 4.76 -30.52
C GLU A 40 7.04 4.55 -29.07
N ILE A 41 5.84 4.01 -28.88
CA ILE A 41 5.27 3.72 -27.56
C ILE A 41 4.95 2.23 -27.53
N CYS A 42 5.44 1.49 -26.54
CA CYS A 42 5.11 0.08 -26.35
C CYS A 42 4.34 -0.09 -25.03
N ILE A 43 3.21 -0.80 -25.03
CA ILE A 43 2.43 -1.21 -23.83
C ILE A 43 2.44 -2.74 -23.75
N TYR A 44 3.39 -3.30 -23.00
CA TYR A 44 3.84 -4.70 -23.12
C TYR A 44 3.69 -5.49 -21.80
N ASP A 45 2.73 -5.12 -20.95
CA ASP A 45 2.39 -5.81 -19.69
C ASP A 45 1.05 -5.26 -19.13
N GLU A 46 0.71 -5.60 -17.89
CA GLU A 46 -0.50 -5.10 -17.20
C GLU A 46 -0.46 -3.58 -16.94
N ILE A 47 -1.48 -2.87 -17.45
CA ILE A 47 -1.64 -1.42 -17.32
C ILE A 47 -1.87 -1.05 -15.84
N GLY A 48 -1.09 -0.09 -15.33
CA GLY A 48 -1.14 0.31 -13.91
C GLY A 48 -0.37 -0.63 -12.98
N GLY A 49 0.26 -1.69 -13.51
CA GLY A 49 1.18 -2.54 -12.77
C GLY A 49 2.43 -1.78 -12.30
N TRP A 50 3.21 -2.41 -11.40
CA TRP A 50 4.51 -1.89 -10.93
C TRP A 50 4.48 -0.48 -10.28
N GLY A 51 3.30 -0.01 -9.86
CA GLY A 51 3.15 1.32 -9.25
C GLY A 51 3.34 2.49 -10.21
N ILE A 52 3.33 2.23 -11.52
CA ILE A 52 3.50 3.25 -12.56
C ILE A 52 2.13 3.79 -12.97
N SER A 53 1.84 5.04 -12.62
CA SER A 53 0.57 5.72 -12.90
C SER A 53 0.52 6.40 -14.26
N ALA A 54 -0.69 6.70 -14.76
CA ALA A 54 -0.90 7.49 -15.98
C ALA A 54 -0.24 8.89 -15.94
N ARG A 55 0.06 9.43 -14.75
CA ARG A 55 0.80 10.69 -14.60
C ARG A 55 2.20 10.62 -15.21
N ARG A 56 2.93 9.52 -14.96
CA ARG A 56 4.28 9.33 -15.53
C ARG A 56 4.22 9.23 -17.06
N PHE A 57 3.20 8.53 -17.58
CA PHE A 57 2.94 8.45 -19.02
C PHE A 57 2.71 9.84 -19.62
N ALA A 58 1.92 10.69 -18.95
CA ALA A 58 1.68 12.07 -19.38
C ALA A 58 2.96 12.92 -19.40
N GLU A 59 3.78 12.82 -18.36
CA GLU A 59 5.06 13.54 -18.25
C GLU A 59 6.04 13.12 -19.36
N GLU A 60 6.18 11.80 -19.59
CA GLU A 60 7.07 11.26 -20.63
C GLU A 60 6.56 11.55 -22.05
N LEU A 61 5.25 11.49 -22.30
CA LEU A 61 4.65 11.89 -23.58
C LEU A 61 4.86 13.38 -23.84
N SER A 62 4.67 14.24 -22.83
CA SER A 62 4.92 15.68 -22.96
C SER A 62 6.40 16.01 -23.18
N ALA A 63 7.32 15.22 -22.63
CA ALA A 63 8.75 15.43 -22.77
C ALA A 63 9.27 15.20 -24.21
N LEU A 64 8.49 14.51 -25.07
CA LEU A 64 8.84 14.31 -26.48
C LEU A 64 8.77 15.60 -27.31
N GLY A 65 8.14 16.65 -26.81
CA GLY A 65 7.97 17.90 -27.54
C GLY A 65 7.04 17.77 -28.76
N GLN A 66 7.30 18.53 -29.82
CA GLN A 66 6.47 18.51 -31.02
C GLN A 66 6.80 17.33 -31.93
N ILE A 67 6.02 16.25 -31.81
CA ILE A 67 6.02 15.11 -32.73
C ILE A 67 4.78 15.12 -33.62
N ASN A 68 4.89 14.59 -34.83
CA ASN A 68 3.80 14.52 -35.80
C ASN A 68 3.22 13.10 -35.96
N ARG A 69 3.91 12.08 -35.46
CA ARG A 69 3.51 10.67 -35.56
C ARG A 69 3.79 9.91 -34.27
N ILE A 70 2.89 9.01 -33.90
CA ILE A 70 3.04 8.05 -32.81
C ILE A 70 2.76 6.66 -33.38
N ASN A 71 3.71 5.75 -33.22
CA ASN A 71 3.52 4.33 -33.44
C ASN A 71 3.33 3.67 -32.08
N LEU A 72 2.12 3.18 -31.81
CA LEU A 72 1.76 2.54 -30.54
C LEU A 72 1.69 1.02 -30.73
N HIS A 73 2.58 0.31 -30.05
CA HIS A 73 2.73 -1.14 -30.04
C HIS A 73 2.06 -1.72 -28.79
N ILE A 74 1.14 -2.68 -28.94
CA ILE A 74 0.34 -3.24 -27.85
C ILE A 74 0.51 -4.76 -27.79
N HIS A 75 0.94 -5.24 -26.63
CA HIS A 75 0.95 -6.65 -26.24
C HIS A 75 0.59 -6.74 -24.75
N SER A 76 -0.69 -6.56 -24.42
CA SER A 76 -1.13 -6.36 -23.03
C SER A 76 -2.46 -7.06 -22.71
N PRO A 77 -2.58 -7.67 -21.51
CA PRO A 77 -3.83 -8.25 -21.03
C PRO A 77 -4.84 -7.21 -20.50
N GLY A 78 -4.51 -5.92 -20.53
CA GLY A 78 -5.30 -4.85 -19.91
C GLY A 78 -4.77 -4.47 -18.53
N GLY A 79 -5.63 -3.94 -17.65
CA GLY A 79 -5.21 -3.53 -16.30
C GLY A 79 -6.15 -2.53 -15.64
N ALA A 80 -5.58 -1.55 -14.93
CA ALA A 80 -6.30 -0.49 -14.24
C ALA A 80 -7.10 0.39 -15.22
N VAL A 81 -8.42 0.39 -15.08
CA VAL A 81 -9.34 1.03 -16.03
C VAL A 81 -9.19 2.56 -16.05
N LEU A 82 -9.08 3.20 -14.88
CA LEU A 82 -8.94 4.66 -14.80
C LEU A 82 -7.61 5.16 -15.40
N ASP A 83 -6.51 4.44 -15.18
CA ASP A 83 -5.23 4.75 -15.82
C ASP A 83 -5.32 4.58 -17.34
N GLY A 84 -5.97 3.52 -17.81
CA GLY A 84 -6.17 3.31 -19.24
C GLY A 84 -7.03 4.38 -19.91
N ILE A 85 -8.09 4.84 -19.25
CA ILE A 85 -8.92 5.95 -19.75
C ILE A 85 -8.08 7.24 -19.84
N ALA A 86 -7.23 7.51 -18.84
CA ALA A 86 -6.34 8.66 -18.88
C ALA A 86 -5.35 8.58 -20.06
N ILE A 87 -4.75 7.41 -20.30
CA ILE A 87 -3.85 7.18 -21.44
C ILE A 87 -4.57 7.35 -22.77
N TYR A 88 -5.77 6.76 -22.92
CA TYR A 88 -6.60 6.94 -24.11
C TYR A 88 -6.86 8.42 -24.39
N ASN A 89 -7.27 9.19 -23.37
CA ASN A 89 -7.55 10.61 -23.51
C ASN A 89 -6.31 11.42 -23.89
N LEU A 90 -5.16 11.13 -23.28
CA LEU A 90 -3.87 11.77 -23.60
C LEU A 90 -3.49 11.52 -25.07
N LEU A 91 -3.61 10.28 -25.53
CA LEU A 91 -3.29 9.91 -26.91
C LEU A 91 -4.31 10.49 -27.91
N LYS A 92 -5.61 10.50 -27.57
CA LYS A 92 -6.67 11.05 -28.41
C LYS A 92 -6.48 12.56 -28.61
N ALA A 93 -6.17 13.28 -27.52
CA ALA A 93 -5.93 14.72 -27.53
C ALA A 93 -4.61 15.11 -28.21
N HIS A 94 -3.64 14.19 -28.31
CA HIS A 94 -2.35 14.48 -28.93
C HIS A 94 -2.50 14.72 -30.46
N PRO A 95 -1.92 15.80 -31.03
CA PRO A 95 -2.12 16.20 -32.43
C PRO A 95 -1.41 15.31 -33.45
N ALA A 96 -0.42 14.52 -33.02
CA ALA A 96 0.24 13.54 -33.87
C ALA A 96 -0.74 12.55 -34.48
N GLN A 97 -0.43 12.00 -35.66
CA GLN A 97 -1.12 10.86 -36.23
C GLN A 97 -0.73 9.59 -35.47
N LYS A 98 -1.70 8.75 -35.10
CA LYS A 98 -1.49 7.54 -34.28
C LYS A 98 -1.71 6.31 -35.13
N THR A 99 -0.65 5.54 -35.36
CA THR A 99 -0.76 4.18 -35.91
C THR A 99 -0.63 3.19 -34.76
N VAL A 100 -1.60 2.30 -34.59
CA VAL A 100 -1.59 1.27 -33.55
C VAL A 100 -1.27 -0.08 -34.15
N TYR A 101 -0.35 -0.82 -33.54
CA TYR A 101 0.05 -2.17 -33.90
C TYR A 101 -0.29 -3.10 -32.74
N ILE A 102 -1.10 -4.13 -33.01
CA ILE A 102 -1.36 -5.19 -32.04
C ILE A 102 -0.34 -6.28 -32.29
N ASP A 103 0.74 -6.32 -31.51
CA ASP A 103 1.85 -7.23 -31.80
C ASP A 103 1.53 -8.68 -31.40
N GLY A 104 0.68 -8.90 -30.40
CA GLY A 104 0.18 -10.25 -30.09
C GLY A 104 -1.19 -10.30 -29.41
N MET A 105 -1.44 -9.47 -28.40
CA MET A 105 -2.77 -9.38 -27.80
C MET A 105 -3.08 -7.99 -27.26
N ALA A 106 -4.35 -7.60 -27.35
CA ALA A 106 -4.90 -6.42 -26.71
C ALA A 106 -6.21 -6.79 -26.03
N CYS A 107 -6.18 -6.98 -24.71
CA CYS A 107 -7.34 -7.43 -23.96
C CYS A 107 -7.82 -6.37 -22.96
N SER A 108 -9.12 -6.36 -22.66
CA SER A 108 -9.70 -5.47 -21.66
C SER A 108 -9.30 -4.00 -21.94
N MET A 109 -8.80 -3.25 -20.97
CA MET A 109 -8.46 -1.84 -21.17
C MET A 109 -7.43 -1.58 -22.29
N ALA A 110 -6.58 -2.55 -22.64
CA ALA A 110 -5.64 -2.41 -23.74
C ALA A 110 -6.34 -2.38 -25.12
N SER A 111 -7.47 -3.09 -25.29
CA SER A 111 -8.25 -3.02 -26.53
C SER A 111 -8.98 -1.68 -26.65
N ALA A 112 -9.45 -1.09 -25.54
CA ALA A 112 -10.02 0.25 -25.55
C ALA A 112 -8.97 1.32 -25.93
N ILE A 113 -7.74 1.23 -25.39
CA ILE A 113 -6.63 2.12 -25.77
C ILE A 113 -6.32 2.00 -27.27
N ALA A 114 -6.35 0.78 -27.82
CA ALA A 114 -6.09 0.55 -29.25
C ALA A 114 -7.01 1.35 -30.17
N MET A 115 -8.24 1.68 -29.73
CA MET A 115 -9.23 2.43 -30.53
C MET A 115 -8.82 3.89 -30.80
N VAL A 116 -7.73 4.39 -30.20
CA VAL A 116 -7.17 5.71 -30.52
C VAL A 116 -6.46 5.75 -31.89
N GLY A 117 -6.18 4.57 -32.45
CA GLY A 117 -5.44 4.39 -33.69
C GLY A 117 -6.25 4.64 -34.96
N ASP A 118 -5.61 5.30 -35.91
CA ASP A 118 -6.08 5.45 -37.28
C ASP A 118 -4.87 5.46 -38.23
N PRO A 119 -4.37 4.29 -38.68
CA PRO A 119 -4.99 2.96 -38.57
C PRO A 119 -4.56 2.13 -37.34
N VAL A 120 -5.38 1.13 -37.01
CA VAL A 120 -5.11 -0.04 -36.16
C VAL A 120 -4.76 -1.22 -37.06
N ILE A 121 -3.59 -1.82 -36.83
CA ILE A 121 -3.00 -2.88 -37.65
C ILE A 121 -2.84 -4.12 -36.78
N MET A 122 -3.36 -5.25 -37.25
CA MET A 122 -3.41 -6.49 -36.48
C MET A 122 -2.93 -7.68 -37.33
N PRO A 123 -1.96 -8.48 -36.85
CA PRO A 123 -1.57 -9.74 -37.47
C PRO A 123 -2.66 -10.81 -37.41
N GLU A 124 -2.65 -11.74 -38.37
CA GLU A 124 -3.56 -12.90 -38.40
C GLU A 124 -3.52 -13.74 -37.12
N ASN A 125 -2.36 -13.81 -36.44
CA ASN A 125 -2.16 -14.58 -35.21
C ASN A 125 -2.33 -13.77 -33.92
N ALA A 126 -2.76 -12.51 -33.99
CA ALA A 126 -3.04 -11.69 -32.82
C ALA A 126 -4.49 -11.84 -32.36
N MET A 127 -4.74 -11.51 -31.08
CA MET A 127 -6.06 -11.60 -30.45
C MET A 127 -6.47 -10.30 -29.76
N MET A 128 -7.74 -9.94 -29.85
CA MET A 128 -8.34 -8.85 -29.09
C MET A 128 -9.46 -9.40 -28.21
N MET A 129 -9.59 -8.89 -26.99
CA MET A 129 -10.71 -9.23 -26.12
C MET A 129 -11.33 -7.96 -25.53
N ILE A 130 -12.67 -7.94 -25.51
CA ILE A 130 -13.48 -6.93 -24.82
C ILE A 130 -14.41 -7.61 -23.82
N HIS A 131 -14.56 -7.02 -22.64
CA HIS A 131 -15.43 -7.52 -21.57
C HIS A 131 -15.85 -6.37 -20.64
N LYS A 132 -16.87 -6.59 -19.81
CA LYS A 132 -17.33 -5.58 -18.84
C LYS A 132 -16.23 -5.19 -17.84
N PRO A 133 -16.27 -3.95 -17.29
CA PRO A 133 -15.42 -3.57 -16.17
C PRO A 133 -15.62 -4.53 -14.99
N ARG A 134 -14.51 -5.13 -14.54
CA ARG A 134 -14.48 -6.04 -13.39
C ARG A 134 -13.82 -5.36 -12.21
N GLY A 135 -14.36 -5.59 -11.01
CA GLY A 135 -13.82 -5.09 -9.76
C GLY A 135 -14.17 -5.99 -8.58
N VAL A 136 -13.50 -5.78 -7.45
CA VAL A 136 -13.79 -6.45 -6.18
C VAL A 136 -14.03 -5.35 -5.15
N ALA A 137 -15.16 -5.43 -4.43
CA ALA A 137 -15.49 -4.54 -3.33
C ALA A 137 -15.88 -5.33 -2.09
N GLY A 138 -15.65 -4.73 -0.92
CA GLY A 138 -16.07 -5.22 0.38
C GLY A 138 -16.49 -4.04 1.25
N GLY A 139 -17.53 -4.23 2.06
CA GLY A 139 -18.15 -3.16 2.83
C GLY A 139 -19.61 -3.52 3.18
N GLU A 140 -20.37 -2.53 3.62
CA GLU A 140 -21.81 -2.66 3.84
C GLU A 140 -22.58 -2.81 2.51
N ALA A 141 -23.86 -3.15 2.58
CA ALA A 141 -24.68 -3.35 1.40
C ALA A 141 -24.72 -2.12 0.47
N ASP A 142 -24.64 -0.91 1.04
CA ASP A 142 -24.63 0.33 0.27
C ASP A 142 -23.27 0.56 -0.40
N ASP A 143 -22.14 0.24 0.24
CA ASP A 143 -20.81 0.31 -0.37
C ASP A 143 -20.71 -0.59 -1.61
N ILE A 144 -21.27 -1.80 -1.54
CA ILE A 144 -21.27 -2.76 -2.65
C ILE A 144 -22.15 -2.26 -3.81
N ARG A 145 -23.31 -1.65 -3.51
CA ARG A 145 -24.18 -1.05 -4.53
C ARG A 145 -23.52 0.15 -5.20
N GLU A 146 -22.91 1.04 -4.41
CA GLU A 146 -22.18 2.20 -4.95
C GLU A 146 -21.02 1.77 -5.85
N TYR A 147 -20.35 0.67 -5.51
CA TYR A 147 -19.29 0.12 -6.35
C TYR A 147 -19.82 -0.51 -7.65
N ALA A 148 -20.95 -1.23 -7.59
CA ALA A 148 -21.61 -1.73 -8.80
C ALA A 148 -22.03 -0.58 -9.72
N ASP A 149 -22.65 0.48 -9.16
CA ASP A 149 -23.01 1.69 -9.89
C ASP A 149 -21.78 2.37 -10.52
N LEU A 150 -20.62 2.32 -9.86
CA LEU A 150 -19.36 2.82 -10.42
C LEU A 150 -18.90 1.99 -11.62
N LEU A 151 -18.98 0.65 -11.56
CA LEU A 151 -18.63 -0.22 -12.69
C LEU A 151 -19.55 0.02 -13.89
N ASP A 152 -20.85 0.19 -13.67
CA ASP A 152 -21.82 0.54 -14.72
C ASP A 152 -21.52 1.91 -15.35
N LYS A 153 -21.15 2.90 -14.54
CA LYS A 153 -20.70 4.21 -15.04
C LYS A 153 -19.43 4.07 -15.88
N ILE A 154 -18.47 3.26 -15.45
CA ILE A 154 -17.24 3.01 -16.22
C ILE A 154 -17.56 2.31 -17.54
N GLU A 155 -18.48 1.35 -17.55
CA GLU A 155 -18.96 0.68 -18.78
C GLU A 155 -19.51 1.73 -19.78
N SER A 156 -20.34 2.65 -19.29
CA SER A 156 -20.90 3.74 -20.11
C SER A 156 -19.84 4.69 -20.71
N VAL A 157 -18.66 4.79 -20.08
CA VAL A 157 -17.53 5.61 -20.57
C VAL A 157 -16.70 4.86 -21.62
N ILE A 158 -16.60 3.53 -21.53
CA ILE A 158 -15.80 2.71 -22.45
C ILE A 158 -16.56 2.43 -23.75
N ILE A 159 -17.88 2.20 -23.69
CA ILE A 159 -18.72 1.89 -24.86
C ILE A 159 -18.49 2.88 -26.03
N PRO A 160 -18.49 4.21 -25.83
CA PRO A 160 -18.24 5.17 -26.90
C PRO A 160 -16.88 5.00 -27.58
N MET A 161 -15.84 4.55 -26.88
CA MET A 161 -14.50 4.36 -27.46
C MET A 161 -14.51 3.29 -28.55
N TYR A 162 -15.26 2.19 -28.34
CA TYR A 162 -15.43 1.15 -29.33
C TYR A 162 -16.46 1.51 -30.40
N ALA A 163 -17.58 2.12 -30.01
CA ALA A 163 -18.63 2.53 -30.95
C ALA A 163 -18.10 3.53 -31.99
N GLU A 164 -17.28 4.50 -31.57
CA GLU A 164 -16.66 5.48 -32.48
C GLU A 164 -15.74 4.80 -33.51
N LYS A 165 -15.00 3.75 -33.11
CA LYS A 165 -14.06 3.05 -34.00
C LYS A 165 -14.76 2.06 -34.93
N THR A 166 -15.69 1.28 -34.39
CA THR A 166 -16.34 0.16 -35.09
C THR A 166 -17.54 0.57 -35.93
N GLY A 167 -18.17 1.71 -35.60
CA GLY A 167 -19.45 2.13 -36.17
C GLY A 167 -20.66 1.32 -35.66
N LYS A 168 -20.47 0.42 -34.70
CA LYS A 168 -21.55 -0.33 -34.04
C LYS A 168 -22.33 0.55 -33.07
N THR A 169 -23.57 0.17 -32.81
CA THR A 169 -24.41 0.82 -31.81
C THR A 169 -23.90 0.56 -30.39
N ALA A 170 -24.27 1.42 -29.44
CA ALA A 170 -23.89 1.27 -28.04
C ALA A 170 -24.41 -0.07 -27.47
N GLU A 171 -25.60 -0.48 -27.89
CA GLU A 171 -26.25 -1.73 -27.49
C GLU A 171 -25.49 -2.96 -28.01
N GLU A 172 -25.02 -2.93 -29.26
CA GLU A 172 -24.20 -4.01 -29.82
C GLU A 172 -22.87 -4.13 -29.07
N ILE A 173 -22.21 -3.01 -28.78
CA ILE A 173 -20.95 -3.02 -28.01
C ILE A 173 -21.20 -3.53 -26.58
N ALA A 174 -22.26 -3.08 -25.90
CA ALA A 174 -22.61 -3.55 -24.57
C ALA A 174 -22.85 -5.07 -24.53
N ALA A 175 -23.56 -5.61 -25.52
CA ALA A 175 -23.78 -7.06 -25.65
C ALA A 175 -22.46 -7.82 -25.89
N MET A 176 -21.53 -7.27 -26.66
CA MET A 176 -20.21 -7.88 -26.86
C MET A 176 -19.34 -7.83 -25.59
N LEU A 177 -19.43 -6.75 -24.79
CA LEU A 177 -18.74 -6.63 -23.50
C LEU A 177 -19.30 -7.62 -22.47
N GLU A 178 -20.63 -7.80 -22.43
CA GLU A 178 -21.27 -8.77 -21.53
C GLU A 178 -20.84 -10.21 -21.81
N LYS A 179 -20.65 -10.56 -23.09
CA LYS A 179 -20.28 -11.91 -23.51
C LYS A 179 -18.81 -12.28 -23.25
N GLU A 180 -17.94 -11.33 -22.89
CA GLU A 180 -16.48 -11.50 -22.94
C GLU A 180 -16.05 -11.96 -24.35
N THR A 181 -16.09 -11.05 -25.32
CA THR A 181 -15.88 -11.39 -26.72
C THR A 181 -14.39 -11.41 -27.09
N TRP A 182 -13.91 -12.59 -27.48
CA TRP A 182 -12.57 -12.80 -28.07
C TRP A 182 -12.64 -12.79 -29.59
N MET A 183 -11.71 -12.08 -30.23
CA MET A 183 -11.66 -11.89 -31.68
C MET A 183 -10.22 -12.07 -32.20
N SER A 184 -10.06 -12.82 -33.28
CA SER A 184 -8.84 -12.88 -34.08
C SER A 184 -8.59 -11.57 -34.85
N GLY A 185 -7.39 -11.41 -35.42
CA GLY A 185 -7.10 -10.25 -36.28
C GLY A 185 -8.06 -10.09 -37.46
N ALA A 186 -8.49 -11.19 -38.08
CA ALA A 186 -9.44 -11.17 -39.18
C ALA A 186 -10.85 -10.73 -38.72
N GLU A 187 -11.30 -11.25 -37.57
CA GLU A 187 -12.58 -10.86 -36.96
C GLU A 187 -12.55 -9.39 -36.52
N CYS A 188 -11.44 -8.90 -35.97
CA CYS A 188 -11.30 -7.49 -35.61
C CYS A 188 -11.45 -6.57 -36.82
N VAL A 189 -10.91 -6.97 -37.98
CA VAL A 189 -11.09 -6.18 -39.21
C VAL A 189 -12.53 -6.26 -39.72
N SER A 190 -13.18 -7.43 -39.68
CA SER A 190 -14.58 -7.55 -40.13
C SER A 190 -15.56 -6.82 -39.21
N GLU A 191 -15.29 -6.81 -37.90
CA GLU A 191 -16.13 -6.19 -36.88
C GLU A 191 -15.78 -4.70 -36.64
N GLY A 192 -14.78 -4.16 -37.33
CA GLY A 192 -14.41 -2.74 -37.30
C GLY A 192 -13.49 -2.31 -36.14
N PHE A 193 -12.94 -3.25 -35.37
CA PHE A 193 -11.95 -2.98 -34.31
C PHE A 193 -10.54 -2.75 -34.86
N ALA A 194 -10.24 -3.22 -36.07
CA ALA A 194 -8.97 -3.01 -36.76
C ALA A 194 -9.18 -2.59 -38.23
N ASP A 195 -8.22 -1.87 -38.81
CA ASP A 195 -8.31 -1.37 -40.19
C ASP A 195 -7.52 -2.22 -41.18
N LYS A 196 -6.46 -2.91 -40.73
CA LYS A 196 -5.57 -3.69 -41.60
C LYS A 196 -5.16 -5.01 -40.97
N LEU A 197 -5.38 -6.08 -41.71
CA LEU A 197 -4.84 -7.41 -41.43
C LEU A 197 -3.45 -7.54 -42.05
N ILE A 198 -2.47 -7.99 -41.29
CA ILE A 198 -1.12 -8.29 -41.79
C ILE A 198 -0.74 -9.76 -41.56
N GLN A 199 0.28 -10.22 -42.28
CA GLN A 199 0.81 -11.57 -42.14
C GLN A 199 1.23 -11.86 -40.69
N PRO A 200 1.16 -13.12 -40.24
CA PRO A 200 1.54 -13.50 -38.89
C PRO A 200 2.92 -12.96 -38.52
N VAL A 201 2.98 -12.19 -37.43
CA VAL A 201 4.25 -11.72 -36.88
C VAL A 201 4.72 -12.75 -35.86
N LYS A 202 6.01 -13.11 -35.90
CA LYS A 202 6.65 -13.87 -34.81
C LYS A 202 6.78 -12.96 -33.59
N ALA A 203 5.68 -12.63 -32.94
CA ALA A 203 5.71 -11.86 -31.71
C ALA A 203 6.09 -12.79 -30.56
N MET A 204 7.35 -12.68 -30.15
CA MET A 204 7.88 -13.22 -28.90
C MET A 204 7.83 -12.14 -27.83
N ALA A 205 6.96 -12.33 -26.84
CA ALA A 205 7.16 -11.95 -25.44
C ALA A 205 6.21 -12.85 -24.63
N CYS A 206 6.72 -13.58 -23.63
CA CYS A 206 5.84 -14.30 -22.70
C CYS A 206 5.20 -13.26 -21.78
N ILE A 207 3.87 -13.12 -21.82
CA ILE A 207 3.17 -12.30 -20.81
C ILE A 207 3.12 -13.10 -19.51
N HIS A 208 3.78 -12.59 -18.48
CA HIS A 208 3.69 -13.12 -17.11
C HIS A 208 2.59 -12.36 -16.34
N SER A 209 1.32 -12.60 -16.67
CA SER A 209 0.20 -12.02 -15.92
C SER A 209 -0.80 -13.09 -15.48
N LYS A 210 -1.01 -13.19 -14.16
CA LYS A 210 -2.05 -14.05 -13.55
C LYS A 210 -3.46 -13.62 -13.94
N ARG A 211 -3.65 -12.36 -14.38
CA ARG A 211 -4.95 -11.82 -14.83
C ARG A 211 -5.50 -12.57 -16.04
N ILE A 212 -4.62 -13.13 -16.86
CA ILE A 212 -5.05 -13.88 -18.04
C ILE A 212 -5.82 -15.15 -17.62
N GLU A 213 -5.50 -15.75 -16.47
CA GLU A 213 -6.21 -16.94 -15.95
C GLU A 213 -7.60 -16.61 -15.38
N GLU A 214 -7.94 -15.32 -15.23
CA GLU A 214 -9.20 -14.85 -14.63
C GLU A 214 -10.32 -14.63 -15.67
N PHE A 215 -10.04 -14.79 -16.98
CA PHE A 215 -11.02 -14.64 -18.06
C PHE A 215 -11.81 -15.93 -18.28
N GLU A 216 -13.15 -15.86 -18.27
CA GLU A 216 -14.02 -17.03 -18.22
C GLU A 216 -14.18 -17.72 -19.59
N HIS A 217 -14.13 -16.97 -20.68
CA HIS A 217 -14.46 -17.43 -22.03
C HIS A 217 -13.24 -17.54 -22.96
N MET A 218 -12.03 -17.64 -22.39
CA MET A 218 -10.80 -17.73 -23.18
C MET A 218 -10.75 -18.97 -24.10
N PRO A 219 -10.50 -18.80 -25.41
CA PRO A 219 -10.29 -19.91 -26.35
C PRO A 219 -9.13 -20.85 -25.96
N GLN A 220 -9.31 -22.15 -26.15
CA GLN A 220 -8.30 -23.19 -25.85
C GLN A 220 -6.99 -23.01 -26.64
N SER A 221 -7.05 -22.42 -27.84
CA SER A 221 -5.88 -22.10 -28.65
C SER A 221 -4.94 -21.08 -28.00
N ILE A 222 -5.44 -20.25 -27.08
CA ILE A 222 -4.67 -19.22 -26.37
C ILE A 222 -3.99 -19.80 -25.11
N LYS A 223 -4.64 -20.71 -24.38
CA LYS A 223 -4.03 -21.42 -23.23
C LYS A 223 -2.72 -22.13 -23.60
N GLY A 224 -2.64 -22.68 -24.81
CA GLY A 224 -1.45 -23.34 -25.35
C GLY A 224 -0.32 -22.41 -25.80
N MET A 225 -0.58 -21.11 -26.02
CA MET A 225 0.44 -20.11 -26.36
C MET A 225 1.05 -19.43 -25.12
N ILE A 226 0.34 -19.42 -23.99
CA ILE A 226 0.76 -18.76 -22.74
C ILE A 226 1.60 -19.70 -21.84
N ILE A 227 1.36 -21.02 -21.93
CA ILE A 227 2.08 -22.03 -21.15
C ILE A 227 3.02 -22.79 -22.09
N ALA A 228 4.26 -22.33 -22.25
CA ALA A 228 5.30 -23.16 -22.85
C ALA A 228 5.86 -24.13 -21.79
N PRO A 229 5.71 -25.46 -21.93
CA PRO A 229 6.50 -26.40 -21.15
C PRO A 229 7.97 -26.33 -21.57
N GLN A 230 8.87 -26.09 -20.62
CA GLN A 230 10.29 -26.29 -20.83
C GLN A 230 10.59 -27.80 -20.94
N GLY A 231 11.09 -28.23 -22.10
CA GLY A 231 11.82 -29.49 -22.27
C GLY A 231 11.03 -30.67 -22.84
N ASN A 232 11.16 -30.91 -24.15
CA ASN A 232 12.03 -31.99 -24.67
C ASN A 232 12.00 -32.02 -26.20
N ALA A 233 13.18 -32.14 -26.80
CA ALA A 233 13.35 -32.46 -28.20
C ALA A 233 12.86 -33.89 -28.48
N GLY A 234 12.07 -34.09 -29.54
CA GLY A 234 11.82 -35.42 -30.08
C GLY A 234 10.54 -35.59 -30.89
N ALA A 235 10.72 -35.78 -32.20
CA ALA A 235 9.87 -36.49 -33.16
C ALA A 235 8.56 -35.84 -33.65
N GLN A 236 8.56 -35.52 -34.96
CA GLN A 236 7.38 -35.28 -35.80
C GLN A 236 6.49 -36.54 -35.88
N PRO A 237 5.20 -36.38 -36.29
CA PRO A 237 4.85 -36.71 -37.67
C PRO A 237 3.89 -35.70 -38.35
N GLN A 238 4.07 -35.53 -39.67
CA GLN A 238 3.12 -34.91 -40.60
C GLN A 238 1.83 -35.74 -40.75
N PRO A 239 0.70 -35.11 -41.12
CA PRO A 239 -0.17 -35.72 -42.13
C PRO A 239 -0.42 -34.83 -43.36
N GLN A 240 -0.50 -35.52 -44.49
CA GLN A 240 -0.64 -35.06 -45.86
C GLN A 240 -2.01 -34.46 -46.18
N ALA A 241 -2.01 -33.50 -47.11
CA ALA A 241 -3.16 -32.99 -47.82
C ALA A 241 -3.82 -34.05 -48.71
N LYS A 242 -5.17 -34.02 -48.78
CA LYS A 242 -5.96 -34.38 -49.96
C LYS A 242 -7.31 -33.64 -49.92
N ALA A 243 -7.52 -32.74 -50.87
CA ALA A 243 -8.83 -32.42 -51.46
C ALA A 243 -8.92 -33.20 -52.80
N PRO A 244 -10.10 -33.35 -53.45
CA PRO A 244 -10.67 -32.21 -54.18
C PRO A 244 -12.20 -32.11 -54.20
N GLU A 245 -12.61 -30.99 -54.78
CA GLU A 245 -13.91 -30.32 -54.89
C GLU A 245 -15.03 -31.08 -55.64
N SER A 246 -16.27 -30.63 -55.43
CA SER A 246 -17.28 -30.49 -56.50
C SER A 246 -18.27 -29.36 -56.19
N GLN A 247 -18.45 -28.49 -57.18
CA GLN A 247 -19.29 -27.29 -57.32
C GLN A 247 -20.65 -27.68 -57.99
N ILE A 248 -21.87 -27.20 -57.66
CA ILE A 248 -22.60 -25.96 -58.10
C ILE A 248 -24.09 -26.23 -57.72
N GLN A 249 -24.78 -25.45 -56.86
CA GLN A 249 -25.60 -24.22 -57.10
C GLN A 249 -27.14 -24.51 -57.15
N PRO A 250 -28.06 -23.51 -57.14
CA PRO A 250 -29.11 -23.33 -56.13
C PRO A 250 -30.54 -23.58 -56.63
N GLN A 251 -31.51 -23.86 -55.74
CA GLN A 251 -32.93 -23.91 -56.11
C GLN A 251 -33.84 -23.11 -55.17
N ALA A 252 -34.75 -22.40 -55.85
CA ALA A 252 -35.66 -21.38 -55.36
C ALA A 252 -36.86 -21.92 -54.58
N GLN A 253 -37.42 -21.06 -53.74
CA GLN A 253 -38.67 -21.25 -52.99
C GLN A 253 -39.91 -21.08 -53.89
N SER A 254 -40.93 -21.90 -53.59
CA SER A 254 -42.41 -21.63 -53.54
C SER A 254 -43.23 -22.70 -54.28
N PRO A 255 -44.49 -23.02 -53.89
CA PRO A 255 -45.28 -22.60 -52.73
C PRO A 255 -45.78 -23.77 -51.85
N VAL A 256 -46.36 -23.41 -50.69
CA VAL A 256 -46.88 -24.28 -49.64
C VAL A 256 -48.15 -25.01 -50.11
N THR A 257 -48.06 -26.33 -50.29
CA THR A 257 -49.21 -27.24 -50.15
C THR A 257 -49.08 -27.95 -48.81
N VAL A 258 -50.06 -27.75 -47.93
CA VAL A 258 -50.08 -28.32 -46.59
C VAL A 258 -50.33 -29.81 -46.69
N ASP A 259 -49.26 -30.61 -46.68
CA ASP A 259 -49.33 -32.08 -46.67
C ASP A 259 -49.62 -32.55 -45.22
N GLU A 260 -50.84 -33.01 -44.95
CA GLU A 260 -51.27 -33.52 -43.64
C GLU A 260 -50.36 -34.65 -43.11
N ASN A 261 -49.75 -35.44 -44.00
CA ASN A 261 -48.85 -36.51 -43.59
C ASN A 261 -47.48 -35.96 -43.15
N ALA A 262 -46.99 -34.88 -43.77
CA ALA A 262 -45.76 -34.22 -43.38
C ALA A 262 -45.90 -33.50 -42.02
N ILE A 263 -47.08 -32.96 -41.70
CA ILE A 263 -47.37 -32.38 -40.38
C ILE A 263 -47.42 -33.47 -39.31
N ARG A 264 -48.09 -34.60 -39.56
CA ARG A 264 -48.14 -35.73 -38.60
C ARG A 264 -46.76 -36.31 -38.31
N ALA A 265 -45.90 -36.42 -39.33
CA ALA A 265 -44.52 -36.89 -39.16
C ALA A 265 -43.67 -35.92 -38.30
N ARG A 266 -43.79 -34.61 -38.56
CA ARG A 266 -43.12 -33.57 -37.75
C ARG A 266 -43.60 -33.56 -36.30
N LEU A 267 -44.92 -33.69 -36.07
CA LEU A 267 -45.51 -33.73 -34.73
C LEU A 267 -45.06 -34.96 -33.93
N GLN A 268 -44.89 -36.11 -34.59
CA GLN A 268 -44.34 -37.32 -33.98
C GLN A 268 -42.84 -37.23 -33.67
N GLU A 269 -42.08 -36.48 -34.48
CA GLU A 269 -40.66 -36.21 -34.24
C GLU A 269 -40.48 -35.21 -33.09
N GLU A 270 -41.27 -34.15 -33.03
CA GLU A 270 -41.32 -33.20 -31.90
C GLU A 270 -41.70 -33.90 -30.59
N GLN A 271 -42.68 -34.80 -30.60
CA GLN A 271 -43.04 -35.58 -29.41
C GLN A 271 -41.92 -36.53 -28.97
N ARG A 272 -41.20 -37.18 -29.90
CA ARG A 272 -40.03 -38.01 -29.56
C ARG A 272 -38.88 -37.18 -28.97
N ASN A 273 -38.63 -36.00 -29.52
CA ASN A 273 -37.62 -35.08 -29.01
C ASN A 273 -37.99 -34.54 -27.62
N ARG A 274 -39.28 -34.23 -27.38
CA ARG A 274 -39.80 -33.83 -26.07
C ARG A 274 -39.59 -34.93 -25.02
N ILE A 275 -40.01 -36.16 -25.33
CA ILE A 275 -39.89 -37.30 -24.40
C ILE A 275 -38.41 -37.59 -24.08
N THR A 276 -37.56 -37.62 -25.11
CA THR A 276 -36.10 -37.85 -24.93
C THR A 276 -35.46 -36.73 -24.11
N GLY A 277 -35.84 -35.48 -24.36
CA GLY A 277 -35.38 -34.32 -23.59
C GLY A 277 -35.77 -34.39 -22.12
N ILE A 278 -37.03 -34.75 -21.83
CA ILE A 278 -37.51 -34.93 -20.45
C ILE A 278 -36.75 -36.08 -19.77
N GLN A 279 -36.55 -37.23 -20.43
CA GLN A 279 -35.78 -38.34 -19.86
C GLN A 279 -34.34 -37.95 -19.52
N ASN A 280 -33.69 -37.15 -20.39
CA ASN A 280 -32.32 -36.68 -20.15
C ASN A 280 -32.22 -35.76 -18.93
N VAL A 281 -33.23 -34.91 -18.67
CA VAL A 281 -33.26 -34.03 -17.48
C VAL A 281 -33.26 -34.84 -16.18
N PHE A 282 -33.94 -35.99 -16.16
CA PHE A 282 -34.05 -36.84 -14.97
C PHE A 282 -32.92 -37.88 -14.85
N SER A 283 -32.12 -38.10 -15.91
CA SER A 283 -31.07 -39.11 -15.97
C SER A 283 -30.01 -38.99 -14.86
N LEU A 284 -29.65 -37.77 -14.46
CA LEU A 284 -28.69 -37.47 -13.39
C LEU A 284 -29.22 -37.81 -11.99
N SER A 285 -30.54 -37.96 -11.83
CA SER A 285 -31.18 -38.19 -10.52
C SER A 285 -31.43 -39.67 -10.19
N GLY A 286 -31.09 -40.59 -11.10
CA GLY A 286 -31.37 -42.02 -10.97
C GLY A 286 -32.87 -42.31 -10.77
N ASP A 287 -33.20 -43.34 -9.99
CA ASP A 287 -34.60 -43.78 -9.75
C ASP A 287 -35.38 -42.88 -8.77
N ARG A 288 -34.73 -41.88 -8.15
CA ARG A 288 -35.29 -41.09 -7.03
C ARG A 288 -36.54 -40.30 -7.40
N TYR A 289 -36.66 -39.85 -8.65
CA TYR A 289 -37.80 -39.08 -9.16
C TYR A 289 -38.49 -39.77 -10.34
N ALA A 290 -38.42 -41.11 -10.42
CA ALA A 290 -38.96 -41.89 -11.53
C ALA A 290 -40.48 -41.69 -11.72
N SER A 291 -41.25 -41.50 -10.63
CA SER A 291 -42.69 -41.19 -10.69
C SER A 291 -42.96 -39.82 -11.31
N LEU A 292 -42.22 -38.79 -10.89
CA LEU A 292 -42.34 -37.43 -11.42
C LEU A 292 -41.93 -37.35 -12.90
N MET A 293 -40.91 -38.12 -13.30
CA MET A 293 -40.52 -38.26 -14.70
C MET A 293 -41.66 -38.87 -15.54
N ALA A 294 -42.29 -39.94 -15.04
CA ALA A 294 -43.41 -40.58 -15.73
C ALA A 294 -44.62 -39.64 -15.88
N GLU A 295 -44.91 -38.83 -14.86
CA GLU A 295 -45.94 -37.80 -14.90
C GLU A 295 -45.63 -36.70 -15.93
N CYS A 296 -44.37 -36.23 -16.00
CA CYS A 296 -43.97 -35.22 -17.00
C CYS A 296 -43.99 -35.76 -18.44
N ILE A 297 -43.74 -37.05 -18.64
CA ILE A 297 -43.83 -37.70 -19.96
C ILE A 297 -45.29 -37.88 -20.37
N ALA A 298 -46.17 -38.27 -19.44
CA ALA A 298 -47.60 -38.48 -19.68
C ALA A 298 -48.37 -37.18 -19.96
N ASP A 299 -47.91 -36.05 -19.40
CA ASP A 299 -48.44 -34.71 -19.67
C ASP A 299 -47.98 -34.22 -21.06
N VAL A 300 -48.94 -34.12 -22.00
CA VAL A 300 -48.68 -33.77 -23.40
C VAL A 300 -48.24 -32.31 -23.56
N ASP A 301 -48.68 -31.44 -22.64
CA ASP A 301 -48.37 -30.00 -22.63
C ASP A 301 -47.11 -29.68 -21.83
N CYS A 302 -46.51 -30.67 -21.15
CA CYS A 302 -45.29 -30.47 -20.38
C CYS A 302 -44.08 -30.26 -21.31
N SER A 303 -43.58 -29.02 -21.34
CA SER A 303 -42.33 -28.66 -22.02
C SER A 303 -41.10 -29.12 -21.25
N LEU A 304 -39.93 -29.06 -21.89
CA LEU A 304 -38.64 -29.37 -21.27
C LEU A 304 -38.35 -28.46 -20.07
N GLU A 305 -38.67 -27.17 -20.18
CA GLU A 305 -38.50 -26.19 -19.10
C GLU A 305 -39.43 -26.49 -17.92
N MET A 306 -40.70 -26.80 -18.20
CA MET A 306 -41.67 -27.19 -17.17
C MET A 306 -41.24 -28.46 -16.43
N ALA A 307 -40.65 -29.43 -17.13
CA ALA A 307 -40.13 -30.64 -16.51
C ALA A 307 -38.92 -30.36 -15.61
N LYS A 308 -38.03 -29.42 -16.00
CA LYS A 308 -36.92 -28.95 -15.15
C LYS A 308 -37.44 -28.22 -13.91
N ASP A 309 -38.40 -27.33 -14.06
CA ASP A 309 -38.97 -26.56 -12.95
C ASP A 309 -39.69 -27.46 -11.94
N ARG A 310 -40.45 -28.45 -12.44
CA ARG A 310 -41.09 -29.47 -11.59
C ARG A 310 -40.05 -30.31 -10.84
N LEU A 311 -38.97 -30.72 -11.49
CA LEU A 311 -37.86 -31.44 -10.86
C LEU A 311 -37.17 -30.58 -9.78
N LEU A 312 -36.86 -29.31 -10.09
CA LEU A 312 -36.24 -28.38 -9.14
C LEU A 312 -37.14 -28.11 -7.94
N ALA A 313 -38.45 -27.94 -8.15
CA ALA A 313 -39.41 -27.76 -7.08
C ALA A 313 -39.52 -29.00 -6.17
N GLU A 314 -39.47 -30.21 -6.74
CA GLU A 314 -39.48 -31.45 -5.97
C GLU A 314 -38.16 -31.68 -5.22
N MET A 315 -37.02 -31.35 -5.85
CA MET A 315 -35.71 -31.37 -5.19
C MET A 315 -35.64 -30.37 -4.03
N ALA A 316 -36.31 -29.23 -4.14
CA ALA A 316 -36.37 -28.22 -3.08
C ALA A 316 -37.25 -28.63 -1.89
N LYS A 317 -38.18 -29.60 -2.05
CA LYS A 317 -39.01 -30.08 -0.93
C LYS A 317 -38.14 -30.79 0.11
N GLY A 318 -38.09 -30.22 1.31
CA GLY A 318 -37.30 -30.75 2.44
C GLY A 318 -35.87 -30.23 2.52
N ILE A 319 -35.44 -29.36 1.60
CA ILE A 319 -34.17 -28.64 1.70
C ILE A 319 -34.43 -27.28 2.36
N THR A 320 -33.79 -27.05 3.50
CA THR A 320 -33.80 -25.72 4.14
C THR A 320 -32.72 -24.86 3.46
N PRO A 321 -33.03 -23.65 2.96
CA PRO A 321 -32.02 -22.77 2.39
C PRO A 321 -30.94 -22.46 3.44
N THR A 322 -29.67 -22.60 3.08
CA THR A 322 -28.51 -22.36 3.95
C THR A 322 -28.41 -20.92 4.47
N ASN A 323 -29.26 -20.01 3.99
CA ASN A 323 -29.31 -18.60 4.39
C ASN A 323 -30.34 -18.29 5.50
N GLN A 324 -30.93 -19.29 6.17
CA GLN A 324 -31.72 -19.03 7.38
C GLN A 324 -30.84 -19.04 8.63
N LEU A 325 -30.16 -17.93 8.87
CA LEU A 325 -29.42 -17.64 10.10
C LEU A 325 -30.28 -17.60 11.38
N ASN A 326 -31.59 -17.85 11.32
CA ASN A 326 -32.52 -17.72 12.45
C ASN A 326 -33.46 -18.94 12.65
N GLY A 327 -32.97 -20.15 12.40
CA GLY A 327 -33.73 -21.40 12.64
C GLY A 327 -33.46 -22.02 14.02
N PRO A 328 -34.48 -22.56 14.72
CA PRO A 328 -34.35 -23.15 16.07
C PRO A 328 -33.53 -24.46 16.14
N GLN A 329 -32.98 -24.93 15.02
CA GLN A 329 -32.07 -26.08 14.95
C GLN A 329 -30.61 -25.69 15.18
N ASN A 330 -30.26 -24.40 15.14
CA ASN A 330 -28.99 -23.90 15.67
C ASN A 330 -29.10 -23.66 17.18
N ARG A 331 -29.16 -24.77 17.94
CA ARG A 331 -28.79 -24.70 19.36
C ARG A 331 -27.31 -24.38 19.42
N ALA A 332 -27.01 -23.11 19.68
CA ALA A 332 -26.07 -22.55 20.67
C ALA A 332 -24.78 -23.31 21.10
N GLU A 333 -24.35 -24.40 20.46
CA GLU A 333 -23.23 -25.23 20.92
C GLU A 333 -22.03 -25.24 19.96
N PHE A 334 -22.15 -24.71 18.74
CA PHE A 334 -21.03 -24.70 17.77
C PHE A 334 -20.66 -23.33 17.17
N HIS A 335 -21.40 -22.27 17.46
CA HIS A 335 -21.05 -20.91 17.06
C HIS A 335 -21.46 -19.92 18.16
N ALA A 336 -20.69 -19.87 19.24
CA ALA A 336 -20.85 -18.88 20.30
C ALA A 336 -19.82 -17.75 20.09
N GLY A 337 -20.29 -16.65 19.51
CA GLY A 337 -19.49 -15.47 19.22
C GLY A 337 -20.02 -14.71 18.02
N MET A 338 -21.32 -14.37 18.02
CA MET A 338 -21.82 -13.31 17.14
C MET A 338 -21.21 -11.99 17.59
N TYR A 339 -19.99 -11.73 17.14
CA TYR A 339 -19.47 -10.37 17.05
C TYR A 339 -20.15 -9.73 15.84
N THR A 340 -20.83 -8.62 16.05
CA THR A 340 -21.17 -7.68 14.97
C THR A 340 -19.85 -7.19 14.38
N GLY A 341 -19.34 -7.89 13.37
CA GLY A 341 -18.02 -7.69 12.78
C GLY A 341 -18.01 -7.98 11.28
N ASN A 342 -16.91 -7.61 10.63
CA ASN A 342 -16.63 -7.58 9.18
C ASN A 342 -16.81 -8.89 8.37
N GLY A 343 -17.48 -9.91 8.92
CA GLY A 343 -17.64 -11.24 8.31
C GLY A 343 -16.48 -12.21 8.52
N ASN A 344 -15.35 -11.79 9.14
CA ASN A 344 -14.17 -12.64 9.38
C ASN A 344 -14.13 -13.24 10.80
N ILE A 345 -15.18 -13.99 11.17
CA ILE A 345 -15.36 -14.54 12.52
C ILE A 345 -14.17 -15.42 12.93
N THR A 346 -13.69 -16.28 12.02
CA THR A 346 -12.56 -17.17 12.32
C THR A 346 -11.27 -16.40 12.50
N GLY A 347 -10.96 -15.43 11.63
CA GLY A 347 -9.76 -14.60 11.76
C GLY A 347 -9.77 -13.79 13.07
N ASP A 348 -10.91 -13.21 13.43
CA ASP A 348 -11.05 -12.44 14.66
C ASP A 348 -10.89 -13.29 15.93
N ALA A 349 -11.46 -14.50 15.94
CA ALA A 349 -11.30 -15.42 17.05
C ALA A 349 -9.87 -15.98 17.15
N VAL A 350 -9.19 -16.23 16.02
CA VAL A 350 -7.76 -16.57 16.00
C VAL A 350 -6.93 -15.42 16.54
N ARG A 351 -7.20 -14.17 16.12
CA ARG A 351 -6.54 -12.95 16.62
C ARG A 351 -6.67 -12.80 18.13
N ALA A 352 -7.89 -12.91 18.64
CA ALA A 352 -8.16 -12.83 20.08
C ALA A 352 -7.41 -13.93 20.87
N ALA A 353 -7.34 -15.16 20.33
CA ALA A 353 -6.61 -16.25 20.95
C ALA A 353 -5.10 -15.96 21.01
N VAL A 354 -4.49 -15.47 19.91
CA VAL A 354 -3.05 -15.14 19.91
C VAL A 354 -2.75 -13.93 20.80
N MET A 355 -3.61 -12.90 20.80
CA MET A 355 -3.48 -11.72 21.68
C MET A 355 -3.56 -12.09 23.16
N ALA A 356 -4.48 -12.99 23.52
CA ALA A 356 -4.60 -13.47 24.89
C ALA A 356 -3.39 -14.31 25.30
N ARG A 357 -2.89 -15.18 24.41
CA ARG A 357 -1.66 -15.95 24.64
C ARG A 357 -0.41 -15.07 24.75
N ALA A 358 -0.37 -13.95 24.03
CA ALA A 358 0.68 -12.94 24.13
C ALA A 358 0.58 -12.08 25.41
N GLY A 359 -0.48 -12.22 26.21
CA GLY A 359 -0.69 -11.49 27.46
C GLY A 359 -1.23 -10.07 27.28
N TYR A 360 -1.74 -9.73 26.09
CA TYR A 360 -2.23 -8.39 25.78
C TYR A 360 -3.75 -8.22 25.91
N GLU A 361 -4.47 -9.33 26.02
CA GLU A 361 -5.93 -9.38 26.17
C GLU A 361 -6.31 -10.53 27.12
N GLU A 362 -7.49 -10.48 27.72
CA GLU A 362 -8.00 -11.62 28.48
C GLU A 362 -8.52 -12.71 27.54
N ALA A 363 -8.27 -13.97 27.89
CA ALA A 363 -8.79 -15.10 27.13
C ALA A 363 -10.31 -15.13 27.17
N GLN A 364 -10.94 -15.02 26.01
CA GLN A 364 -12.39 -15.08 25.88
C GLN A 364 -12.88 -16.50 26.18
N LYS A 365 -13.71 -16.68 27.21
CA LYS A 365 -14.11 -18.01 27.69
C LYS A 365 -14.73 -18.91 26.62
N ASP A 366 -15.44 -18.31 25.67
CA ASP A 366 -16.19 -19.03 24.64
C ASP A 366 -15.39 -19.19 23.33
N ASN A 367 -14.14 -18.73 23.27
CA ASN A 367 -13.30 -18.84 22.07
C ASN A 367 -12.69 -20.24 21.94
N PRO A 368 -13.05 -21.01 20.90
CA PRO A 368 -12.59 -22.39 20.72
C PRO A 368 -11.08 -22.49 20.40
N TYR A 369 -10.42 -21.38 20.04
CA TYR A 369 -9.03 -21.37 19.57
C TYR A 369 -8.01 -21.07 20.67
N ASN A 370 -8.44 -20.76 21.90
CA ASN A 370 -7.56 -20.32 23.00
C ASN A 370 -6.40 -21.29 23.33
N CYS A 371 -6.64 -22.60 23.20
CA CYS A 371 -5.68 -23.63 23.58
C CYS A 371 -4.89 -24.20 22.40
N MET A 372 -5.04 -23.62 21.21
CA MET A 372 -4.41 -24.13 20.00
C MET A 372 -3.03 -23.52 19.78
N THR A 373 -2.11 -24.36 19.30
CA THR A 373 -0.77 -23.95 18.88
C THR A 373 -0.82 -23.07 17.64
N LEU A 374 0.20 -22.23 17.40
CA LEU A 374 0.32 -21.39 16.21
C LEU A 374 0.20 -22.22 14.92
N ARG A 375 0.71 -23.46 14.93
CA ARG A 375 0.56 -24.42 13.83
C ARG A 375 -0.89 -24.84 13.58
N GLU A 376 -1.68 -25.06 14.63
CA GLU A 376 -3.11 -25.38 14.52
C GLU A 376 -3.93 -24.18 14.08
N LEU A 377 -3.59 -22.99 14.58
CA LEU A 377 -4.19 -21.72 14.15
C LEU A 377 -3.90 -21.43 12.66
N ALA A 378 -2.67 -21.72 12.19
CA ALA A 378 -2.32 -21.64 10.77
C ALA A 378 -3.16 -22.60 9.92
N ARG A 379 -3.36 -23.84 10.42
CA ARG A 379 -4.22 -24.83 9.76
C ARG A 379 -5.67 -24.35 9.65
N ILE A 380 -6.22 -23.83 10.74
CA ILE A 380 -7.60 -23.34 10.79
C ILE A 380 -7.79 -22.14 9.89
N SER A 381 -6.82 -21.22 9.87
CA SER A 381 -6.84 -20.07 8.97
C SER A 381 -6.90 -20.49 7.50
N LEU A 382 -6.24 -21.59 7.11
CA LEU A 382 -6.33 -22.14 5.75
C LEU A 382 -7.66 -22.87 5.49
N VAL A 383 -8.10 -23.73 6.42
CA VAL A 383 -9.32 -24.53 6.27
C VAL A 383 -10.56 -23.65 6.22
N ALA A 384 -10.63 -22.60 7.05
CA ALA A 384 -11.74 -21.65 7.06
C ALA A 384 -11.89 -20.89 5.73
N ARG A 385 -10.83 -20.86 4.92
CA ARG A 385 -10.81 -20.25 3.57
C ARG A 385 -11.04 -21.26 2.44
N GLY A 386 -11.41 -22.50 2.77
CA GLY A 386 -11.66 -23.55 1.79
C GLY A 386 -10.39 -24.17 1.21
N THR A 387 -9.20 -23.89 1.76
CA THR A 387 -7.96 -24.50 1.27
C THR A 387 -7.76 -25.89 1.87
N GLY A 388 -7.62 -26.89 0.99
CA GLY A 388 -7.35 -28.27 1.41
C GLY A 388 -5.92 -28.42 1.97
N VAL A 389 -5.81 -28.74 3.27
CA VAL A 389 -4.52 -28.91 3.98
C VAL A 389 -4.16 -30.38 4.24
N SER A 390 -5.04 -31.32 3.90
CA SER A 390 -4.87 -32.75 4.23
C SER A 390 -3.71 -33.42 3.49
N SER A 391 -3.37 -32.92 2.30
CA SER A 391 -2.25 -33.41 1.49
C SER A 391 -0.91 -32.75 1.83
N MET A 392 -0.88 -31.79 2.75
CA MET A 392 0.29 -30.95 3.01
C MET A 392 1.03 -31.37 4.28
N ASN A 393 2.35 -31.39 4.20
CA ASN A 393 3.17 -31.52 5.41
C ASN A 393 3.15 -30.20 6.22
N PRO A 394 3.53 -30.21 7.51
CA PRO A 394 3.50 -28.99 8.34
C PRO A 394 4.28 -27.80 7.76
N MET A 395 5.39 -28.06 7.05
CA MET A 395 6.21 -27.02 6.42
C MET A 395 5.49 -26.36 5.24
N GLN A 396 4.86 -27.15 4.37
CA GLN A 396 4.08 -26.69 3.23
C GLN A 396 2.83 -25.94 3.70
N MET A 397 2.16 -26.44 4.73
CA MET A 397 0.98 -25.81 5.31
C MET A 397 1.31 -24.42 5.86
N ILE A 398 2.38 -24.27 6.65
CA ILE A 398 2.75 -22.95 7.19
C ILE A 398 3.27 -22.03 6.08
N GLY A 399 4.03 -22.56 5.11
CA GLY A 399 4.43 -21.79 3.94
C GLY A 399 3.23 -21.20 3.20
N MET A 400 2.21 -22.02 2.94
CA MET A 400 0.99 -21.59 2.29
C MET A 400 0.15 -20.64 3.16
N ALA A 401 0.18 -20.80 4.49
CA ALA A 401 -0.43 -19.85 5.42
C ALA A 401 0.27 -18.47 5.43
N PHE A 402 1.43 -18.30 4.79
CA PHE A 402 2.08 -17.00 4.64
C PHE A 402 2.07 -16.45 3.22
N THR A 403 1.99 -17.31 2.19
CA THR A 403 2.13 -16.88 0.78
C THR A 403 0.80 -16.79 0.02
N HIS A 404 -0.32 -17.11 0.66
CA HIS A 404 -1.61 -16.90 0.04
C HIS A 404 -1.94 -15.41 0.10
N SER A 405 -2.25 -14.79 -1.05
CA SER A 405 -2.48 -13.34 -1.21
C SER A 405 -3.64 -12.76 -0.37
N THR A 406 -4.34 -13.61 0.37
CA THR A 406 -5.42 -13.30 1.31
C THR A 406 -5.11 -13.82 2.72
N SER A 407 -3.84 -13.92 3.10
CA SER A 407 -3.47 -14.53 4.37
C SER A 407 -3.62 -13.60 5.59
N ASP A 408 -4.79 -13.66 6.22
CA ASP A 408 -5.05 -13.06 7.54
C ASP A 408 -4.12 -13.59 8.63
N PHE A 409 -3.60 -14.82 8.50
CA PHE A 409 -2.75 -15.40 9.55
C PHE A 409 -1.45 -14.61 9.71
N GLY A 410 -0.83 -14.16 8.61
CA GLY A 410 0.32 -13.26 8.68
C GLY A 410 -0.03 -11.96 9.40
N ASN A 411 -1.11 -11.31 8.97
CA ASN A 411 -1.60 -10.05 9.56
C ASN A 411 -1.89 -10.17 11.06
N ILE A 412 -2.48 -11.28 11.51
CA ILE A 412 -2.77 -11.53 12.93
C ILE A 412 -1.48 -11.59 13.76
N LEU A 413 -0.44 -12.29 13.28
CA LEU A 413 0.84 -12.35 13.98
C LEU A 413 1.52 -10.98 14.04
N LEU A 414 1.25 -10.14 13.03
CA LEU A 414 1.82 -8.80 12.90
C LEU A 414 1.11 -7.80 13.80
N ASP A 415 -0.20 -7.94 14.00
CA ASP A 415 -0.93 -7.14 14.99
C ASP A 415 -0.37 -7.36 16.40
N VAL A 416 -0.04 -8.61 16.74
CA VAL A 416 0.59 -8.95 18.01
C VAL A 416 1.97 -8.30 18.10
N ALA A 417 2.81 -8.45 17.08
CA ALA A 417 4.13 -7.84 17.04
C ALA A 417 4.07 -6.30 17.10
N ASN A 418 3.11 -5.67 16.45
CA ASN A 418 2.85 -4.23 16.53
C ASN A 418 2.53 -3.79 17.96
N LYS A 419 1.63 -4.50 18.62
CA LYS A 419 1.26 -4.22 20.01
C LYS A 419 2.48 -4.37 20.94
N SER A 420 3.30 -5.39 20.71
CA SER A 420 4.57 -5.58 21.43
C SER A 420 5.56 -4.44 21.22
N ILE A 421 5.75 -3.98 19.97
CA ILE A 421 6.62 -2.84 19.65
C ILE A 421 6.15 -1.58 20.38
N LEU A 422 4.85 -1.29 20.32
CA LEU A 422 4.26 -0.12 20.97
C LEU A 422 4.39 -0.18 22.49
N GLN A 423 4.20 -1.35 23.09
CA GLN A 423 4.44 -1.54 24.51
C GLN A 423 5.90 -1.30 24.85
N GLY A 424 6.83 -1.86 24.08
CA GLY A 424 8.26 -1.62 24.25
C GLY A 424 8.61 -0.14 24.16
N TRP A 425 8.05 0.57 23.19
CA TRP A 425 8.21 2.02 23.04
C TRP A 425 7.69 2.81 24.26
N GLN A 426 6.51 2.45 24.77
CA GLN A 426 5.91 3.15 25.91
C GLN A 426 6.64 2.87 27.22
N GLU A 427 7.08 1.63 27.44
CA GLU A 427 7.79 1.21 28.65
C GLU A 427 9.25 1.66 28.69
N ALA A 428 9.81 2.08 27.55
CA ALA A 428 11.19 2.55 27.49
C ALA A 428 11.38 3.79 28.39
N PRO A 429 12.26 3.71 29.42
CA PRO A 429 12.41 4.72 30.48
C PRO A 429 13.23 5.93 30.02
N GLU A 430 12.98 6.41 28.80
CA GLU A 430 13.69 7.55 28.21
C GLU A 430 13.04 8.86 28.62
N THR A 431 13.85 9.86 28.98
CA THR A 431 13.38 11.11 29.60
C THR A 431 13.44 12.34 28.69
N PHE A 432 14.08 12.23 27.52
CA PHE A 432 14.28 13.35 26.58
C PHE A 432 12.95 14.01 26.16
N ASP A 433 11.89 13.22 26.09
CA ASP A 433 10.55 13.70 25.77
C ASP A 433 10.06 14.76 26.74
N ALA A 434 10.56 14.84 27.99
CA ALA A 434 10.05 15.78 29.00
C ALA A 434 10.44 17.24 28.74
N TRP A 435 11.57 17.48 28.06
CA TRP A 435 12.17 18.81 27.95
C TRP A 435 12.52 19.22 26.51
N THR A 436 12.48 18.28 25.55
CA THR A 436 12.64 18.59 24.12
C THR A 436 11.32 19.08 23.49
N LYS A 437 11.45 19.80 22.36
CA LYS A 437 10.31 20.23 21.55
C LYS A 437 9.99 19.16 20.51
N LYS A 438 8.72 18.75 20.44
CA LYS A 438 8.24 17.87 19.37
C LYS A 438 7.96 18.67 18.10
N GLY A 439 8.59 18.29 17.01
CA GLY A 439 8.44 18.88 15.68
C GLY A 439 7.87 17.89 14.67
N GLN A 440 7.50 18.39 13.49
CA GLN A 440 7.01 17.57 12.38
C GLN A 440 7.63 18.03 11.06
N LEU A 441 7.96 17.09 10.18
CA LEU A 441 8.53 17.36 8.85
C LEU A 441 7.77 16.56 7.79
N SER A 442 7.48 17.16 6.65
CA SER A 442 6.77 16.50 5.56
C SER A 442 7.67 15.70 4.61
N ASP A 443 8.97 15.99 4.63
CA ASP A 443 9.96 15.34 3.76
C ASP A 443 11.34 15.22 4.43
N PHE A 444 12.28 14.53 3.74
CA PHE A 444 13.66 14.31 4.17
C PHE A 444 14.63 15.42 3.75
N ARG A 445 14.14 16.50 3.12
CA ARG A 445 15.02 17.60 2.73
C ARG A 445 15.42 18.38 3.98
N ILE A 446 16.55 19.08 3.88
CA ILE A 446 16.97 20.00 4.94
C ILE A 446 15.88 21.06 5.06
N ALA A 447 15.18 21.06 6.20
CA ALA A 447 14.15 22.03 6.49
C ALA A 447 14.73 23.18 7.30
N HIS A 448 14.33 24.39 6.95
CA HIS A 448 14.70 25.61 7.66
C HIS A 448 13.60 25.96 8.66
N ARG A 449 13.86 25.74 9.95
CA ARG A 449 13.04 26.26 11.04
C ARG A 449 13.34 27.73 11.20
N VAL A 450 12.37 28.56 10.84
CA VAL A 450 12.40 29.96 11.26
C VAL A 450 12.05 29.95 12.73
N GLY A 451 13.06 30.08 13.59
CA GLY A 451 12.83 30.51 14.96
C GLY A 451 12.19 31.88 14.83
N MET A 452 10.88 31.99 15.12
CA MET A 452 10.26 33.29 15.23
C MET A 452 10.97 34.00 16.38
N GLY A 453 11.94 34.87 16.05
CA GLY A 453 12.52 35.77 17.01
C GLY A 453 11.36 36.50 17.69
N GLY A 454 11.24 36.35 19.00
CA GLY A 454 10.20 37.00 19.76
C GLY A 454 10.25 38.51 19.56
N PHE A 455 9.09 39.15 19.60
CA PHE A 455 9.01 40.60 19.49
C PHE A 455 9.74 41.25 20.68
N SER A 456 10.80 42.00 20.40
CA SER A 456 11.61 42.66 21.43
C SER A 456 10.77 43.60 22.32
N SER A 457 9.78 44.28 21.75
CA SER A 457 8.71 44.97 22.46
C SER A 457 7.62 45.42 21.48
N LEU A 458 6.39 45.59 21.98
CA LEU A 458 5.38 46.33 21.25
C LEU A 458 5.68 47.83 21.38
N ARG A 459 5.75 48.53 20.24
CA ARG A 459 5.95 49.98 20.26
C ARG A 459 4.71 50.64 20.88
N GLN A 460 4.92 51.56 21.81
CA GLN A 460 3.83 52.38 22.35
C GLN A 460 3.26 53.24 21.20
N VAL A 461 2.02 52.95 20.80
CA VAL A 461 1.28 53.75 19.83
C VAL A 461 0.63 54.90 20.60
N ARG A 462 0.98 56.14 20.27
CA ARG A 462 0.28 57.32 20.81
C ARG A 462 -1.13 57.36 20.21
N GLU A 463 -2.11 57.85 20.96
CA GLU A 463 -3.48 58.00 20.48
C GLU A 463 -3.51 58.77 19.14
N GLY A 464 -3.92 58.11 18.06
CA GLY A 464 -3.92 58.66 16.68
C GLY A 464 -2.72 58.32 15.78
N ALA A 465 -1.73 57.52 16.24
CA ALA A 465 -0.58 57.11 15.41
C ALA A 465 -0.81 55.77 14.68
N GLU A 466 -0.27 55.63 13.46
CA GLU A 466 -0.33 54.40 12.67
C GLU A 466 0.60 53.28 13.22
N TYR A 467 0.12 52.04 13.15
CA TYR A 467 0.91 50.85 13.47
C TYR A 467 1.98 50.62 12.40
N LYS A 468 3.25 50.51 12.81
CA LYS A 468 4.36 50.18 11.90
C LYS A 468 4.56 48.67 11.82
N TYR A 469 4.76 48.15 10.61
CA TYR A 469 5.18 46.77 10.40
C TYR A 469 6.51 46.49 11.09
N VAL A 470 6.61 45.34 11.76
CA VAL A 470 7.85 44.82 12.35
C VAL A 470 8.44 43.82 11.36
N THR A 471 9.72 44.00 11.03
CA THR A 471 10.51 43.00 10.31
C THR A 471 11.14 42.08 11.35
N THR A 472 10.75 40.80 11.36
CA THR A 472 11.39 39.77 12.18
C THR A 472 12.69 39.34 11.51
N GLY A 473 13.77 39.20 12.28
CA GLY A 473 15.02 38.64 11.77
C GLY A 473 14.90 37.13 11.69
N ASP A 474 14.98 36.57 10.47
CA ASP A 474 14.89 35.13 10.24
C ASP A 474 16.13 34.43 10.79
N LYS A 475 16.04 33.84 11.98
CA LYS A 475 17.03 32.87 12.46
C LYS A 475 16.61 31.50 11.96
N GLN A 476 17.39 30.92 11.06
CA GLN A 476 17.11 29.62 10.45
C GLN A 476 17.91 28.52 11.16
N ALA A 477 17.24 27.67 11.93
CA ALA A 477 17.81 26.39 12.36
C ALA A 477 17.54 25.34 11.27
N THR A 478 18.52 24.51 10.92
CA THR A 478 18.34 23.46 9.90
C THR A 478 18.13 22.12 10.59
N ILE A 479 17.13 21.36 10.16
CA ILE A 479 16.87 20.00 10.65
C ILE A 479 16.61 19.09 9.45
N ALA A 480 17.09 17.85 9.52
CA ALA A 480 16.84 16.83 8.49
C ALA A 480 16.46 15.51 9.18
N LEU A 481 15.56 14.77 8.56
CA LEU A 481 15.16 13.44 9.02
C LEU A 481 16.18 12.40 8.57
N ALA A 482 16.36 11.37 9.39
CA ALA A 482 16.99 10.12 9.02
C ALA A 482 16.05 8.95 9.36
N THR A 483 16.15 7.87 8.57
CA THR A 483 15.41 6.63 8.81
C THR A 483 16.27 5.68 9.63
N TYR A 484 15.73 5.21 10.75
CA TYR A 484 16.33 4.20 11.60
C TYR A 484 15.44 2.96 11.57
N GLY A 485 16.00 1.77 11.33
CA GLY A 485 15.19 0.57 11.28
C GLY A 485 16.00 -0.70 11.14
N GLU A 486 15.39 -1.80 11.55
CA GLU A 486 15.96 -3.15 11.51
C GLU A 486 14.92 -4.14 10.98
N LEU A 487 15.39 -5.23 10.42
CA LEU A 487 14.55 -6.34 9.97
C LEU A 487 14.47 -7.41 11.07
N PHE A 488 13.28 -7.93 11.33
CA PHE A 488 13.11 -9.18 12.05
C PHE A 488 12.21 -10.11 11.26
N SER A 489 12.46 -11.42 11.36
CA SER A 489 11.69 -12.42 10.63
C SER A 489 11.01 -13.39 11.58
N ILE A 490 9.74 -13.68 11.30
CA ILE A 490 9.00 -14.76 11.93
C ILE A 490 9.23 -15.99 11.07
N THR A 491 10.07 -16.89 11.56
CA THR A 491 10.46 -18.10 10.83
C THR A 491 9.40 -19.19 10.95
N ARG A 492 9.31 -20.08 9.95
CA ARG A 492 8.45 -21.28 10.03
C ARG A 492 8.77 -22.15 11.24
N GLN A 493 10.04 -22.21 11.65
CA GLN A 493 10.48 -22.94 12.84
C GLN A 493 9.85 -22.36 14.11
N ALA A 494 9.77 -21.04 14.25
CA ALA A 494 9.11 -20.39 15.38
C ALA A 494 7.62 -20.78 15.46
N ILE A 495 6.92 -20.84 14.33
CA ILE A 495 5.50 -21.26 14.27
C ILE A 495 5.34 -22.74 14.61
N ILE A 496 6.22 -23.61 14.11
CA ILE A 496 6.19 -25.05 14.40
C ILE A 496 6.44 -25.32 15.88
N ASN A 497 7.40 -24.58 16.46
CA ASN A 497 7.79 -24.69 17.85
C ASN A 497 6.86 -23.91 18.80
N ASP A 498 5.83 -23.24 18.27
CA ASP A 498 4.88 -22.43 19.06
C ASP A 498 5.57 -21.34 19.91
N ASP A 499 6.64 -20.77 19.37
CA ASP A 499 7.50 -19.79 20.06
C ASP A 499 6.86 -18.40 20.06
N MET A 500 6.10 -18.12 21.13
CA MET A 500 5.47 -16.82 21.34
C MET A 500 6.46 -15.69 21.65
N ASN A 501 7.68 -16.00 22.08
CA ASN A 501 8.66 -14.96 22.44
C ASN A 501 9.19 -14.25 21.18
N MET A 502 9.25 -14.95 20.05
CA MET A 502 9.58 -14.32 18.76
C MET A 502 8.53 -13.30 18.30
N LEU A 503 7.29 -13.43 18.78
CA LEU A 503 6.20 -12.51 18.46
C LEU A 503 6.03 -11.38 19.49
N THR A 504 6.64 -11.51 20.68
CA THR A 504 6.45 -10.59 21.80
C THR A 504 7.75 -9.92 22.25
N ASP A 505 8.71 -10.70 22.76
CA ASP A 505 9.97 -10.20 23.32
C ASP A 505 10.85 -9.48 22.29
N VAL A 506 11.02 -10.07 21.10
CA VAL A 506 11.88 -9.47 20.05
C VAL A 506 11.29 -8.14 19.57
N PRO A 507 10.01 -8.06 19.17
CA PRO A 507 9.42 -6.78 18.75
C PRO A 507 9.38 -5.76 19.89
N MET A 508 9.12 -6.18 21.14
CA MET A 508 9.17 -5.28 22.30
C MET A 508 10.57 -4.68 22.51
N LYS A 509 11.64 -5.47 22.38
CA LYS A 509 13.02 -4.98 22.47
C LYS A 509 13.35 -4.00 21.34
N LEU A 510 12.84 -4.23 20.12
CA LEU A 510 13.00 -3.31 19.00
C LEU A 510 12.27 -1.98 19.24
N GLY A 511 11.07 -2.02 19.83
CA GLY A 511 10.34 -0.81 20.24
C GLY A 511 11.11 0.02 21.27
N ARG A 512 11.72 -0.64 22.28
CA ARG A 512 12.60 0.01 23.26
C ARG A 512 13.84 0.61 22.61
N ALA A 513 14.49 -0.15 21.73
CA ALA A 513 15.68 0.29 21.02
C ALA A 513 15.39 1.51 20.13
N ALA A 514 14.25 1.55 19.44
CA ALA A 514 13.85 2.69 18.62
C ALA A 514 13.78 3.99 19.43
N LYS A 515 13.19 3.96 20.64
CA LYS A 515 13.14 5.14 21.51
C LYS A 515 14.51 5.51 22.06
N ALA A 516 15.31 4.51 22.43
CA ALA A 516 16.68 4.70 22.90
C ALA A 516 17.57 5.36 21.83
N THR A 517 17.44 4.98 20.56
CA THR A 517 18.18 5.62 19.45
C THR A 517 17.87 7.11 19.34
N ILE A 518 16.61 7.52 19.51
CA ILE A 518 16.27 8.96 19.53
C ILE A 518 16.89 9.64 20.75
N ALA A 519 16.84 9.00 21.92
CA ALA A 519 17.48 9.52 23.12
C ALA A 519 19.00 9.71 22.92
N ASP A 520 19.67 8.73 22.32
CA ASP A 520 21.10 8.79 21.98
C ASP A 520 21.39 10.02 21.11
N LEU A 521 20.59 10.26 20.08
CA LEU A 521 20.73 11.44 19.21
C LEU A 521 20.53 12.76 19.99
N VAL A 522 19.57 12.83 20.90
CA VAL A 522 19.32 14.03 21.72
C VAL A 522 20.49 14.32 22.66
N TYR A 523 20.98 13.31 23.37
CA TYR A 523 22.09 13.50 24.29
C TYR A 523 23.41 13.72 23.57
N ASP A 524 23.60 13.15 22.37
CA ASP A 524 24.75 13.43 21.52
C ASP A 524 24.84 14.93 21.14
N VAL A 525 23.71 15.63 20.92
CA VAL A 525 23.72 17.09 20.73
C VAL A 525 24.37 17.83 21.92
N LEU A 526 24.10 17.38 23.15
CA LEU A 526 24.63 17.99 24.37
C LEU A 526 26.10 17.64 24.62
N ILE A 527 26.47 16.39 24.36
CA ILE A 527 27.82 15.85 24.58
C ILE A 527 28.79 16.38 23.52
N SER A 528 28.44 16.24 22.24
CA SER A 528 29.25 16.72 21.11
C SER A 528 29.34 18.24 21.01
N ASN A 529 28.49 18.97 21.76
CA ASN A 529 28.35 20.41 21.69
C ASN A 529 28.10 20.91 20.26
N GLN A 530 27.08 20.33 19.61
CA GLN A 530 26.77 20.58 18.21
C GLN A 530 26.58 22.07 17.92
N LYS A 531 26.97 22.53 16.72
CA LYS A 531 26.78 23.93 16.31
C LYS A 531 25.34 24.21 15.96
N LEU A 532 24.85 25.39 16.34
CA LEU A 532 23.59 25.93 15.87
C LEU A 532 23.70 26.38 14.42
N SER A 533 22.79 25.94 13.57
CA SER A 533 22.79 26.34 12.16
C SER A 533 22.46 27.81 11.93
N SER A 534 21.87 28.48 12.93
CA SER A 534 21.45 29.88 12.81
C SER A 534 22.61 30.89 12.84
N ASP A 535 23.68 30.58 13.57
CA ASP A 535 24.86 31.44 13.73
C ASP A 535 26.19 30.71 13.57
N ASN A 536 26.16 29.39 13.35
CA ASN A 536 27.33 28.51 13.21
C ASN A 536 28.26 28.51 14.44
N VAL A 537 27.71 28.85 15.61
CA VAL A 537 28.41 28.80 16.89
C VAL A 537 28.02 27.51 17.63
N ALA A 538 28.95 26.94 18.41
CA ALA A 538 28.67 25.77 19.24
C ALA A 538 27.50 26.04 20.20
N LEU A 539 26.64 25.06 20.45
CA LEU A 539 25.46 25.19 21.31
C LEU A 539 25.78 25.84 22.65
N PHE A 540 26.86 25.39 23.28
CA PHE A 540 27.44 25.94 24.49
C PHE A 540 28.68 26.78 24.16
N ASP A 541 28.53 28.10 24.25
CA ASP A 541 29.62 29.06 24.06
C ASP A 541 29.55 30.19 25.09
N LYS A 542 30.67 30.44 25.77
CA LYS A 542 30.76 31.45 26.83
C LYS A 542 30.64 32.89 26.33
N THR A 543 31.08 33.14 25.10
CA THR A 543 31.30 34.49 24.56
C THR A 543 30.10 34.99 23.77
N LYS A 544 29.54 34.12 22.92
CA LYS A 544 28.45 34.42 21.99
C LYS A 544 27.09 34.08 22.60
N HIS A 545 26.97 32.92 23.25
CA HIS A 545 25.71 32.44 23.81
C HIS A 545 25.59 32.74 25.32
N ALA A 546 26.70 33.00 26.00
CA ALA A 546 26.76 33.29 27.43
C ALA A 546 26.01 32.23 28.27
N ASN A 547 26.08 30.97 27.85
CA ASN A 547 25.33 29.85 28.42
C ASN A 547 26.25 28.75 28.99
N VAL A 548 27.46 29.13 29.39
CA VAL A 548 28.46 28.24 29.99
C VAL A 548 28.92 28.80 31.33
N LEU A 549 28.89 27.95 32.36
CA LEU A 549 29.46 28.22 33.68
C LEU A 549 30.61 27.23 33.94
N GLU A 550 31.83 27.75 33.94
CA GLU A 550 33.04 26.98 34.28
C GLU A 550 33.31 27.03 35.79
N LYS A 551 34.04 26.05 36.32
CA LYS A 551 34.33 25.92 37.76
C LYS A 551 33.06 25.82 38.60
N ALA A 552 32.06 25.15 38.04
CA ALA A 552 30.74 24.95 38.64
C ALA A 552 30.68 23.57 39.29
N VAL A 553 30.63 23.53 40.61
CA VAL A 553 30.33 22.31 41.37
C VAL A 553 28.83 22.24 41.66
N MET A 554 28.30 21.05 41.97
CA MET A 554 26.88 20.90 42.32
C MET A 554 26.61 21.45 43.73
N ASP A 555 26.46 22.77 43.81
CA ASP A 555 26.15 23.52 45.03
C ASP A 555 25.13 24.65 44.75
N VAL A 556 24.64 25.25 45.84
CA VAL A 556 23.63 26.32 45.76
C VAL A 556 24.14 27.53 44.97
N ALA A 557 25.43 27.88 45.10
CA ALA A 557 26.02 29.05 44.48
C ALA A 557 26.13 28.90 42.95
N SER A 558 26.55 27.73 42.47
CA SER A 558 26.68 27.43 41.04
C SER A 558 25.31 27.29 40.39
N LEU A 559 24.36 26.63 41.04
CA LEU A 559 22.97 26.52 40.54
C LEU A 559 22.29 27.88 40.46
N ASP A 560 22.48 28.77 41.44
CA ASP A 560 21.91 30.11 41.38
C ASP A 560 22.53 30.94 40.23
N LYS A 561 23.86 30.87 40.04
CA LYS A 561 24.53 31.51 38.90
C LYS A 561 24.05 30.95 37.55
N ALA A 562 23.91 29.63 37.43
CA ALA A 562 23.39 28.99 36.21
C ALA A 562 21.96 29.44 35.92
N ARG A 563 21.10 29.51 36.95
CA ARG A 563 19.75 30.05 36.86
C ARG A 563 19.76 31.52 36.42
N GLN A 564 20.68 32.33 36.94
CA GLN A 564 20.84 33.73 36.53
C GLN A 564 21.26 33.83 35.06
N LEU A 565 22.21 33.03 34.58
CA LEU A 565 22.63 33.02 33.17
C LEU A 565 21.43 32.78 32.24
N MET A 566 20.60 31.79 32.56
CA MET A 566 19.42 31.45 31.76
C MET A 566 18.36 32.57 31.77
N ARG A 567 18.15 33.22 32.92
CA ARG A 567 17.20 34.35 33.03
C ARG A 567 17.70 35.63 32.35
N MET A 568 19.02 35.81 32.28
CA MET A 568 19.66 36.97 31.68
C MET A 568 19.77 36.89 30.15
N GLN A 569 19.42 35.75 29.56
CA GLN A 569 19.35 35.59 28.10
C GLN A 569 18.48 36.66 27.45
N LYS A 570 18.95 37.15 26.29
CA LYS A 570 18.36 38.31 25.61
C LYS A 570 17.85 38.00 24.21
N GLU A 571 16.85 38.77 23.82
CA GLU A 571 16.38 38.92 22.46
C GLU A 571 16.40 40.39 22.05
N GLY A 572 17.35 40.75 21.19
CA GLY A 572 17.73 42.15 21.02
C GLY A 572 18.17 42.74 22.37
N GLU A 573 17.51 43.80 22.80
CA GLU A 573 17.77 44.46 24.08
C GLU A 573 16.97 43.89 25.27
N ARG A 574 15.98 43.01 25.01
CA ARG A 574 15.04 42.53 26.03
C ARG A 574 15.54 41.25 26.70
N HIS A 575 15.44 41.17 28.02
CA HIS A 575 15.62 39.92 28.77
C HIS A 575 14.39 39.01 28.66
N LEU A 576 14.64 37.73 28.41
CA LEU A 576 13.59 36.71 28.21
C LEU A 576 13.13 36.05 29.51
N ASN A 577 13.88 36.19 30.61
CA ASN A 577 13.54 35.66 31.94
C ASN A 577 13.14 34.17 31.92
N ILE A 578 13.83 33.37 31.08
CA ILE A 578 13.58 31.93 30.93
C ILE A 578 14.01 31.24 32.23
N ARG A 579 13.13 30.40 32.78
CA ARG A 579 13.39 29.68 34.03
C ARG A 579 13.77 28.23 33.74
N PRO A 580 14.82 27.70 34.39
CA PRO A 580 15.12 26.27 34.32
C PRO A 580 13.99 25.47 34.95
N ALA A 581 13.63 24.35 34.32
CA ALA A 581 12.63 23.41 34.82
C ALA A 581 13.24 22.03 35.10
N PHE A 582 14.33 21.67 34.41
CA PHE A 582 15.04 20.42 34.65
C PHE A 582 16.54 20.66 34.81
N VAL A 583 17.17 19.83 35.64
CA VAL A 583 18.62 19.72 35.77
C VAL A 583 19.02 18.33 35.30
N LEU A 584 19.73 18.25 34.19
CA LEU A 584 20.26 17.01 33.63
C LEU A 584 21.62 16.74 34.27
N VAL A 585 21.75 15.59 34.93
CA VAL A 585 22.96 15.23 35.67
C VAL A 585 23.42 13.82 35.28
N PRO A 586 24.73 13.54 35.33
CA PRO A 586 25.24 12.18 35.32
C PRO A 586 24.69 11.42 36.53
N THR A 587 24.49 10.11 36.40
CA THR A 587 23.99 9.26 37.50
C THR A 587 24.91 9.31 38.72
N ALA A 588 26.22 9.48 38.52
CA ALA A 588 27.19 9.69 39.60
C ALA A 588 26.86 10.88 40.51
N MET A 589 26.13 11.89 40.01
CA MET A 589 25.79 13.12 40.74
C MET A 589 24.34 13.17 41.22
N GLU A 590 23.52 12.16 40.93
CA GLU A 590 22.08 12.19 41.21
C GLU A 590 21.77 12.44 42.70
N SER A 591 22.44 11.70 43.59
CA SER A 591 22.21 11.80 45.04
C SER A 591 22.58 13.18 45.58
N VAL A 592 23.71 13.73 45.12
CA VAL A 592 24.18 15.07 45.54
C VAL A 592 23.23 16.15 45.01
N SER A 593 22.78 16.01 43.76
CA SER A 593 21.87 16.96 43.11
C SER A 593 20.50 16.97 43.81
N ASN A 594 19.95 15.79 44.13
CA ASN A 594 18.73 15.65 44.90
C ASN A 594 18.88 16.26 46.30
N GLN A 595 20.01 16.05 46.98
CA GLN A 595 20.28 16.65 48.28
C GLN A 595 20.28 18.18 48.20
N VAL A 596 20.94 18.78 47.20
CA VAL A 596 21.03 20.24 47.07
C VAL A 596 19.70 20.87 46.66
N ILE A 597 18.92 20.21 45.79
CA ILE A 597 17.69 20.78 45.21
C ILE A 597 16.46 20.51 46.08
N LYS A 598 16.36 19.34 46.73
CA LYS A 598 15.16 18.97 47.51
C LYS A 598 15.29 19.30 49.00
N SER A 599 16.50 19.54 49.50
CA SER A 599 16.70 19.87 50.92
C SER A 599 16.07 21.21 51.29
N VAL A 600 15.45 21.25 52.47
CA VAL A 600 14.87 22.46 53.06
C VAL A 600 15.95 23.47 53.52
N SER A 601 17.15 22.97 53.85
CA SER A 601 18.29 23.75 54.32
C SER A 601 19.54 23.48 53.48
N VAL A 602 20.51 24.39 53.54
CA VAL A 602 21.78 24.27 52.81
C VAL A 602 22.74 23.33 53.56
N LYS A 603 23.50 22.51 52.84
CA LYS A 603 24.51 21.60 53.42
C LYS A 603 25.51 22.37 54.31
N GLY A 604 25.65 21.97 55.57
CA GLY A 604 26.48 22.66 56.58
C GLY A 604 25.74 23.70 57.42
N ALA A 605 24.44 23.94 57.17
CA ALA A 605 23.57 24.78 57.98
C ALA A 605 22.82 23.99 59.07
N ASP A 606 23.26 22.77 59.40
CA ASP A 606 22.60 21.81 60.31
C ASP A 606 22.38 22.33 61.75
N ILE A 607 22.93 23.51 62.06
CA ILE A 607 22.89 24.18 63.35
C ILE A 607 21.86 25.33 63.39
N ASN A 608 21.30 25.75 62.25
CA ASN A 608 20.36 26.88 62.15
C ASN A 608 19.17 26.59 61.22
N ALA A 609 18.04 26.17 61.81
CA ALA A 609 16.79 25.84 61.13
C ALA A 609 16.09 27.02 60.38
N GLY A 610 16.63 28.24 60.47
CA GLY A 610 16.13 29.43 59.77
C GLY A 610 16.76 29.71 58.40
N ILE A 611 17.78 28.95 57.98
CA ILE A 611 18.45 29.17 56.69
C ILE A 611 17.68 28.45 55.58
N ILE A 612 16.90 29.22 54.83
CA ILE A 612 16.11 28.75 53.70
C ILE A 612 17.04 28.44 52.52
N ASN A 613 16.88 27.26 51.91
CA ASN A 613 17.52 26.92 50.65
C ASN A 613 16.88 27.71 49.47
N PRO A 614 17.62 28.62 48.79
CA PRO A 614 17.08 29.47 47.71
C PRO A 614 16.89 28.72 46.37
N VAL A 615 17.43 27.50 46.27
CA VAL A 615 17.27 26.60 45.11
C VAL A 615 16.40 25.40 45.45
N LYS A 616 15.58 25.48 46.51
CA LYS A 616 14.65 24.41 46.84
C LYS A 616 13.59 24.23 45.73
N ASP A 617 13.44 23.02 45.24
CA ASP A 617 12.40 22.57 44.28
C ASP A 617 12.28 23.45 43.02
N PHE A 618 13.37 24.13 42.62
CA PHE A 618 13.31 25.04 41.47
C PHE A 618 13.27 24.32 40.12
N ALA A 619 13.75 23.07 40.08
CA ALA A 619 13.84 22.24 38.89
C ALA A 619 13.83 20.75 39.27
N THR A 620 13.35 19.90 38.35
CA THR A 620 13.35 18.44 38.50
C THR A 620 14.70 17.88 38.07
N VAL A 621 15.31 17.03 38.90
CA VAL A 621 16.55 16.34 38.56
C VAL A 621 16.25 15.16 37.64
N ILE A 622 16.92 15.11 36.50
CA ILE A 622 16.91 13.99 35.56
C ILE A 622 18.34 13.41 35.53
N ALA A 623 18.49 12.17 35.97
CA ALA A 623 19.75 11.46 35.93
C ALA A 623 19.84 10.63 34.64
N GLU A 624 20.91 10.82 33.87
CA GLU A 624 21.08 10.17 32.57
C GLU A 624 22.44 9.48 32.46
N PRO A 625 22.47 8.14 32.29
CA PRO A 625 23.70 7.36 32.21
C PRO A 625 24.63 7.79 31.07
N ARG A 626 24.07 8.23 29.94
CA ARG A 626 24.85 8.68 28.76
C ARG A 626 25.73 9.89 29.06
N LEU A 627 25.38 10.69 30.06
CA LEU A 627 26.20 11.83 30.50
C LEU A 627 27.40 11.37 31.33
N ASP A 628 27.33 10.21 32.01
CA ASP A 628 28.46 9.65 32.75
C ASP A 628 29.60 9.22 31.82
N ASP A 629 29.28 8.82 30.58
CA ASP A 629 30.25 8.39 29.57
C ASP A 629 31.12 9.57 29.08
N ASP A 630 30.59 10.79 29.06
CA ASP A 630 31.34 12.02 28.73
C ASP A 630 32.02 12.61 29.97
N SER A 631 31.24 12.91 31.00
CA SER A 631 31.74 13.57 32.20
C SER A 631 30.84 13.36 33.41
N GLN A 632 31.36 12.68 34.42
CA GLN A 632 30.70 12.45 35.71
C GLN A 632 30.52 13.72 36.57
N THR A 633 30.94 14.89 36.08
CA THR A 633 30.92 16.16 36.84
C THR A 633 30.20 17.31 36.13
N THR A 634 29.94 17.15 34.83
CA THR A 634 29.27 18.17 34.03
C THR A 634 27.77 18.00 34.14
N PHE A 635 27.03 19.09 34.38
CA PHE A 635 25.57 19.07 34.45
C PHE A 635 24.98 20.19 33.61
N TYR A 636 23.71 20.03 33.23
CA TYR A 636 23.01 20.95 32.34
C TYR A 636 21.71 21.43 32.97
N LEU A 637 21.33 22.67 32.72
CA LEU A 637 20.01 23.19 33.05
C LEU A 637 19.22 23.36 31.75
N THR A 638 17.97 22.94 31.74
CA THR A 638 17.07 23.08 30.60
C THR A 638 15.71 23.65 31.01
N ALA A 639 15.11 24.43 30.10
CA ALA A 639 13.78 25.00 30.26
C ALA A 639 12.67 23.94 30.15
N ALA A 640 11.46 24.31 30.57
CA ALA A 640 10.26 23.52 30.28
C ALA A 640 9.87 23.60 28.80
N LYS A 641 9.07 22.64 28.33
CA LYS A 641 8.42 22.68 27.02
C LYS A 641 7.69 24.01 26.82
N GLY A 642 8.07 24.74 25.76
CA GLY A 642 7.54 26.07 25.43
C GLY A 642 8.62 27.14 25.23
N SER A 643 9.84 26.89 25.72
CA SER A 643 11.04 27.60 25.25
C SER A 643 11.72 26.72 24.21
N ASP A 644 12.16 27.28 23.08
CA ASP A 644 12.88 26.52 22.08
C ASP A 644 14.22 26.05 22.69
N THR A 645 14.50 24.75 22.59
CA THR A 645 15.75 24.11 23.06
C THR A 645 16.27 23.19 21.95
N ILE A 646 16.09 21.87 22.08
CA ILE A 646 16.35 20.86 21.06
C ILE A 646 15.00 20.42 20.49
N GLU A 647 14.90 20.34 19.17
CA GLU A 647 13.73 19.80 18.49
C GLU A 647 13.99 18.36 18.05
N VAL A 648 13.03 17.49 18.38
CA VAL A 648 12.91 16.14 17.81
C VAL A 648 11.76 16.19 16.81
N ALA A 649 12.10 16.13 15.53
CA ALA A 649 11.14 16.17 14.43
C ALA A 649 10.84 14.76 13.91
N TYR A 650 9.57 14.51 13.63
CA TYR A 650 9.07 13.23 13.12
C TYR A 650 8.45 13.40 11.73
N LEU A 651 8.57 12.38 10.87
CA LEU A 651 7.96 12.40 9.54
C LEU A 651 6.43 12.43 9.66
N ASN A 652 5.80 13.45 9.08
CA ASN A 652 4.35 13.70 9.13
C ASN A 652 3.75 13.62 10.54
N GLY A 653 4.55 13.84 11.58
CA GLY A 653 4.10 13.74 12.97
C GLY A 653 3.96 12.34 13.54
N VAL A 654 4.37 11.30 12.80
CA VAL A 654 4.37 9.91 13.26
C VAL A 654 5.53 9.70 14.22
N ASP A 655 5.25 9.76 15.52
CA ASP A 655 6.23 9.63 16.60
C ASP A 655 6.35 8.23 17.18
N MET A 656 5.69 7.26 16.56
CA MET A 656 5.78 5.85 16.92
C MET A 656 6.47 5.07 15.80
N PRO A 657 7.24 4.03 16.14
CA PRO A 657 7.77 3.12 15.13
C PRO A 657 6.63 2.43 14.39
N TYR A 658 6.82 2.21 13.10
CA TYR A 658 5.85 1.54 12.25
C TYR A 658 6.51 0.41 11.47
N ILE A 659 5.68 -0.52 10.98
CA ILE A 659 6.17 -1.73 10.32
C ILE A 659 5.78 -1.76 8.84
N ASP A 660 6.68 -2.27 7.99
CA ASP A 660 6.34 -2.73 6.65
C ASP A 660 6.65 -4.22 6.53
N GLN A 661 6.00 -4.88 5.58
CA GLN A 661 6.12 -6.32 5.40
C GLN A 661 6.66 -6.68 4.03
N GLN A 662 7.43 -7.75 4.00
CA GLN A 662 7.77 -8.46 2.79
C GLN A 662 7.59 -9.97 3.02
N GLU A 663 6.72 -10.58 2.23
CA GLU A 663 6.61 -12.03 2.13
C GLU A 663 7.82 -12.56 1.33
N GLY A 664 8.55 -13.51 1.92
CA GLY A 664 9.91 -13.81 1.53
C GLY A 664 10.10 -15.04 0.63
N PHE A 665 10.84 -14.83 -0.47
CA PHE A 665 11.64 -15.83 -1.21
C PHE A 665 13.03 -16.05 -0.56
N THR A 666 13.49 -15.10 0.26
CA THR A 666 14.82 -15.10 0.94
C THR A 666 14.80 -15.71 2.34
N VAL A 667 13.67 -15.66 3.04
CA VAL A 667 13.46 -16.29 4.35
C VAL A 667 12.20 -17.13 4.27
N ASP A 668 12.29 -18.33 4.83
CA ASP A 668 11.19 -19.25 4.98
C ASP A 668 10.19 -18.77 6.06
N GLY A 669 9.48 -17.66 5.80
CA GLY A 669 8.59 -16.97 6.76
C GLY A 669 8.17 -15.57 6.31
N VAL A 670 7.79 -14.71 7.26
CA VAL A 670 7.48 -13.28 7.02
C VAL A 670 8.62 -12.43 7.57
N THR A 671 9.15 -11.52 6.74
CA THR A 671 10.11 -10.52 7.18
C THR A 671 9.39 -9.21 7.41
N THR A 672 9.56 -8.67 8.62
CA THR A 672 8.97 -7.41 9.06
C THR A 672 10.07 -6.40 9.25
N LYS A 673 9.91 -5.24 8.63
CA LYS A 673 10.80 -4.10 8.79
C LYS A 673 10.20 -3.17 9.82
N VAL A 674 10.89 -2.96 10.94
CA VAL A 674 10.52 -1.93 11.92
C VAL A 674 11.32 -0.69 11.60
N ARG A 675 10.65 0.46 11.43
CA ARG A 675 11.32 1.74 11.15
C ARG A 675 10.73 2.90 11.93
N ILE A 676 11.56 3.90 12.19
CA ILE A 676 11.18 5.21 12.70
C ILE A 676 11.96 6.29 11.96
N ASP A 677 11.27 7.36 11.58
CA ASP A 677 11.84 8.50 10.89
C ASP A 677 11.92 9.68 11.85
N ALA A 678 13.13 10.00 12.30
CA ALA A 678 13.37 11.05 13.28
C ALA A 678 14.56 11.93 12.88
N GLY A 679 14.48 13.21 13.22
CA GLY A 679 15.57 14.17 13.08
C GLY A 679 15.71 14.95 14.38
N VAL A 680 16.94 15.16 14.83
CA VAL A 680 17.23 15.90 16.06
C VAL A 680 18.17 17.06 15.73
N ALA A 681 17.82 18.26 16.17
CA ALA A 681 18.68 19.43 15.99
C ALA A 681 18.52 20.45 17.14
N PRO A 682 19.60 21.16 17.52
CA PRO A 682 19.51 22.31 18.41
C PRO A 682 18.83 23.47 17.68
N VAL A 683 17.76 23.99 18.27
CA VAL A 683 16.98 25.11 17.71
C VAL A 683 17.35 26.43 18.36
N ASP A 684 17.54 26.45 19.69
CA ASP A 684 17.91 27.65 20.43
C ASP A 684 18.78 27.32 21.65
N TYR A 685 19.79 28.14 21.91
CA TYR A 685 20.71 28.02 23.04
C TYR A 685 20.15 28.61 24.34
N ARG A 686 19.19 29.54 24.25
CA ARG A 686 18.78 30.38 25.39
C ARG A 686 18.09 29.59 26.50
N GLY A 687 17.47 28.47 26.16
CA GLY A 687 16.83 27.57 27.12
C GLY A 687 17.79 26.58 27.78
N LEU A 688 19.08 26.60 27.46
CA LEU A 688 20.07 25.61 27.90
C LEU A 688 21.28 26.29 28.54
N VAL A 689 21.80 25.74 29.64
CA VAL A 689 23.06 26.18 30.26
C VAL A 689 23.92 24.95 30.59
N LYS A 690 25.20 24.97 30.22
CA LYS A 690 26.19 23.95 30.58
C LYS A 690 27.01 24.40 31.79
N CYS A 691 27.13 23.54 32.78
CA CYS A 691 27.96 23.76 33.97
C CYS A 691 29.03 22.68 34.03
N SER A 692 30.30 23.08 34.07
CA SER A 692 31.45 22.17 34.14
C SER A 692 32.39 22.57 35.27
N VAL A 693 33.01 21.57 35.91
CA VAL A 693 34.00 21.76 36.99
C VAL A 693 35.32 22.32 36.46
#